data_AF-A0A2E1I974-F1
#
_entry.id   AF-A0A2E1I974-F1
#
_cell.length_a   1.000
_cell.length_b   1.000
_cell.length_c   1.000
_cell.angle_alpha   90.00
_cell.angle_beta   90.00
_cell.angle_gamma   90.00
#
_symmetry.space_group_name_H-M   'P 1'
#
loop_
_entity.id
_entity.type
_entity.pdbx_description
1 polymer ?
#
loop_
_entity_poly.entity_id
_entity_poly.type
_entity_poly.pdbx_seq_one_letter_code
_entity_poly.pdbx_strand_id
1 'polypeptide(L)'
;MTRRWSSLGVAALMLLLLMMPSAHAFSIEKEDPGPTHWQLDIPENVYPIDGFGHHEVDSLLNSRNSDLIRLIPSDGTNETDWISRSDLPSPREISNSICYNPNGMVLDEDGLSDMNWLWGQFVSHDIDFTLTQNGRVEGAAERIDIPVPSGDLWMDPQGTGSNMIMMFRSIYNQSTGIENIPREYPNSVTGWIDGSSVYGSSQETADWLRTGERGLLKVTSDPNGDLLPLAADDDETAPSMSFVGFSASERYIAGDSRANEHVGLTAIHIIFVREHNRIAEVLGIQNPEWTDEEIYQTARKYVTALMQQITYQEYLPSMNIFSDTGEYDPTVDPSISNAFATLAFRMGHSQIGPLTLRLEENRTSIPQGSIALENGFWDPNSLVTDGGIDPVLRGLAFTTQEANDVGYIHALRNMLFGAPGMGGMDMCAIDIQRGRDHGIPGYGAFRELVGLSPTNNWSDVTSDSELASRLESIYPNVSLADPLIGMYAEDHDWIHHFPESNEFLTMHSTVGPTMHYILKEQFHRLRVSDPLFYEWDPDLSQVLDEIRNTTLTDVILRNTGIEGMVCLSMISEQHWLENSEEDFTASEDYCVNENLNFIPGPPIEINNPTQDRSTVLNAKMTERTARSGLGGIDLGMTSEWASYGPSIAPGDCDGDGLIDIAVGAVFDQEGWEKGDEFRTGRMNLMKNIGDNQFIDITEESGLPTSNSTALGLTWADFDNDGDLDLHVSNFGEADVENDSSGAPNELFRNEGDCIFTEIAKEVGVDNSGHSSKGLWADYDHDGDLDLYSMNFGILSEEQLLVRQESNILYQNQLKETGMANFEPITILAGKIDGGTLEPRLDGEVVLGDAFSIAITAPENPSAQMLTPSDDPNGKGSGMSWAGVFVDMDGDTWEDIFIASDFGFSPFYNGSDSGEFKTSTFSHNFSLPGTGMGASVGDIEGDGDLDLCVSNFGPNYLWMQSESTNWEEVGVDRGIAENILVNWDCKFLDVDLDGDLDLWFGVGKINPYTSFNNNSLYINDGTGHFVDGIEEIGLLDQGKTMGSTWADFDGDGDLDLVLGDSNIGIRFFENDAAQRDNVRWIAIDPKSTDSDDGINQDAIGSVVDIKFSNGKIVRQAILAGDGFTGCSISEIRLGIPTDVEIEEIKIIWNDGEVTTMDKWTLNRINVQNYDPDENLFNEDVNSIVFIIIFSITIFFLVSIVFKSKQIEKQLEDDEQKNVD
;
A
#
# COMPACT_ATOMS: atom_id res chain seq x y z
N MET A 1 -65.20 -33.42 14.11
CA MET A 1 -64.91 -32.09 13.54
C MET A 1 -63.47 -32.18 13.02
N THR A 2 -63.31 -32.50 11.73
CA THR A 2 -62.92 -31.58 10.63
C THR A 2 -61.43 -31.24 10.71
N ARG A 3 -60.48 -31.80 9.94
CA ARG A 3 -60.36 -32.22 8.52
C ARG A 3 -60.11 -31.05 7.53
N ARG A 4 -58.82 -30.86 7.21
CA ARG A 4 -58.17 -30.53 5.91
C ARG A 4 -58.39 -29.16 5.20
N TRP A 5 -57.35 -28.85 4.40
CA TRP A 5 -57.27 -27.96 3.21
C TRP A 5 -57.07 -26.48 3.56
N SER A 6 -56.26 -25.68 2.87
CA SER A 6 -55.36 -25.86 1.73
C SER A 6 -54.69 -24.51 1.45
N SER A 7 -53.42 -24.57 1.06
CA SER A 7 -52.78 -23.68 0.09
C SER A 7 -53.72 -23.30 -1.07
N LEU A 8 -54.02 -22.01 -1.21
CA LEU A 8 -54.61 -21.36 -2.39
C LEU A 8 -54.78 -19.86 -2.08
N GLY A 9 -53.73 -19.08 -2.31
CA GLY A 9 -53.78 -17.63 -2.06
C GLY A 9 -52.72 -16.80 -2.76
N VAL A 10 -51.49 -17.30 -2.92
CA VAL A 10 -50.40 -16.45 -3.44
C VAL A 10 -49.85 -16.94 -4.80
N ALA A 11 -50.09 -18.20 -5.17
CA ALA A 11 -49.71 -18.75 -6.48
C ALA A 11 -50.65 -18.41 -7.65
N ALA A 12 -51.61 -17.48 -7.48
CA ALA A 12 -52.60 -17.13 -8.51
C ALA A 12 -52.45 -15.70 -9.08
N LEU A 13 -51.47 -14.91 -8.64
CA LEU A 13 -51.21 -13.58 -9.22
C LEU A 13 -50.00 -13.53 -10.17
N MET A 14 -49.06 -14.49 -10.08
CA MET A 14 -47.83 -14.49 -10.89
C MET A 14 -47.93 -15.27 -12.22
N LEU A 15 -49.05 -15.94 -12.49
CA LEU A 15 -49.22 -16.78 -13.70
C LEU A 15 -50.10 -16.17 -14.80
N LEU A 16 -50.31 -14.84 -14.78
CA LEU A 16 -51.15 -14.13 -15.76
C LEU A 16 -50.44 -13.00 -16.53
N LEU A 17 -49.12 -12.83 -16.40
CA LEU A 17 -48.36 -11.84 -17.17
C LEU A 17 -47.41 -12.45 -18.21
N LEU A 18 -47.34 -13.78 -18.33
CA LEU A 18 -46.41 -14.48 -19.25
C LEU A 18 -47.04 -15.01 -20.56
N MET A 19 -48.11 -14.41 -21.08
CA MET A 19 -48.61 -14.77 -22.43
C MET A 19 -49.28 -13.60 -23.16
N MET A 20 -48.53 -12.90 -24.04
CA MET A 20 -48.78 -12.79 -25.51
C MET A 20 -48.01 -11.63 -26.18
N PRO A 21 -47.74 -11.71 -27.50
CA PRO A 21 -46.50 -11.25 -28.10
C PRO A 21 -46.58 -10.01 -29.02
N SER A 22 -45.45 -9.31 -29.10
CA SER A 22 -44.82 -8.60 -30.24
C SER A 22 -45.55 -7.48 -31.02
N ALA A 23 -44.71 -6.47 -31.33
CA ALA A 23 -44.88 -5.32 -32.21
C ALA A 23 -45.71 -4.18 -31.62
N HIS A 24 -45.08 -3.04 -31.32
CA HIS A 24 -45.13 -1.80 -32.13
C HIS A 24 -43.87 -1.00 -31.81
N ALA A 25 -43.08 -0.69 -32.83
CA ALA A 25 -42.07 0.35 -32.75
C ALA A 25 -42.78 1.67 -32.42
N PHE A 26 -42.49 2.22 -31.24
CA PHE A 26 -42.71 3.63 -30.95
C PHE A 26 -41.33 4.27 -30.90
N SER A 27 -41.07 5.18 -31.83
CA SER A 27 -40.02 6.17 -31.71
C SER A 27 -40.28 6.96 -30.43
N ILE A 28 -39.44 6.74 -29.42
CA ILE A 28 -39.36 7.63 -28.27
C ILE A 28 -38.49 8.79 -28.75
N GLU A 29 -39.11 9.96 -28.82
CA GLU A 29 -38.42 11.24 -29.01
C GLU A 29 -37.40 11.41 -27.88
N LYS A 30 -36.24 12.01 -28.18
CA LYS A 30 -35.31 12.54 -27.17
C LYS A 30 -36.13 13.40 -26.20
N GLU A 31 -36.41 12.90 -25.01
CA GLU A 31 -36.94 13.72 -23.92
C GLU A 31 -35.76 14.31 -23.13
N ASP A 32 -35.77 15.64 -23.12
CA ASP A 32 -35.03 16.65 -22.36
C ASP A 32 -33.94 16.19 -21.37
N PRO A 33 -32.70 16.70 -21.48
CA PRO A 33 -31.79 16.74 -20.34
C PRO A 33 -32.46 17.53 -19.22
N GLY A 34 -32.37 17.02 -17.97
CA GLY A 34 -32.94 17.66 -16.78
C GLY A 34 -32.63 19.16 -16.71
N PRO A 35 -33.50 19.95 -16.05
CA PRO A 35 -33.65 21.36 -16.37
C PRO A 35 -32.50 22.18 -15.77
N THR A 36 -31.56 22.61 -16.60
CA THR A 36 -30.95 23.93 -16.38
C THR A 36 -32.05 24.96 -16.66
N HIS A 37 -32.74 25.38 -15.61
CA HIS A 37 -33.82 26.38 -15.68
C HIS A 37 -33.32 27.80 -16.00
N TRP A 38 -32.02 27.97 -16.21
CA TRP A 38 -31.38 29.23 -16.51
C TRP A 38 -31.17 29.44 -18.00
N GLN A 39 -31.27 30.69 -18.43
CA GLN A 39 -30.80 31.15 -19.73
C GLN A 39 -29.61 32.08 -19.50
N LEU A 40 -28.51 31.83 -20.20
CA LEU A 40 -27.43 32.80 -20.35
C LEU A 40 -27.64 33.58 -21.64
N ASP A 41 -27.33 34.87 -21.59
CA ASP A 41 -27.20 35.71 -22.78
C ASP A 41 -25.75 35.65 -23.29
N ILE A 42 -25.55 36.00 -24.57
CA ILE A 42 -24.19 36.11 -25.14
C ILE A 42 -23.45 37.22 -24.38
N PRO A 43 -22.27 36.94 -23.80
CA PRO A 43 -21.56 37.90 -22.97
C PRO A 43 -21.11 39.13 -23.78
N GLU A 44 -21.26 40.31 -23.19
CA GLU A 44 -20.75 41.55 -23.79
C GLU A 44 -19.24 41.70 -23.56
N ASN A 45 -18.74 41.16 -22.44
CA ASN A 45 -17.33 41.20 -22.05
C ASN A 45 -16.81 39.82 -21.67
N VAL A 46 -15.62 39.47 -22.15
CA VAL A 46 -14.95 38.18 -21.93
C VAL A 46 -13.49 38.41 -21.55
N TYR A 47 -12.91 37.49 -20.78
CA TYR A 47 -11.49 37.55 -20.44
C TYR A 47 -10.63 37.46 -21.70
N PRO A 48 -9.66 38.36 -21.91
CA PRO A 48 -8.60 38.16 -22.90
C PRO A 48 -7.82 36.88 -22.57
N ILE A 49 -7.42 36.09 -23.57
CA ILE A 49 -6.69 34.82 -23.37
C ILE A 49 -5.32 35.04 -22.69
N ASP A 50 -4.68 36.18 -22.92
CA ASP A 50 -3.40 36.55 -22.31
C ASP A 50 -3.54 37.58 -21.18
N GLY A 51 -4.77 37.86 -20.74
CA GLY A 51 -5.08 38.87 -19.72
C GLY A 51 -4.80 40.33 -20.14
N PHE A 52 -4.31 40.58 -21.37
CA PHE A 52 -3.95 41.93 -21.81
C PHE A 52 -5.19 42.79 -22.02
N GLY A 53 -5.21 43.97 -21.38
CA GLY A 53 -6.33 44.91 -21.48
C GLY A 53 -7.55 44.55 -20.64
N HIS A 54 -7.44 43.55 -19.76
CA HIS A 54 -8.50 43.18 -18.80
C HIS A 54 -8.70 44.26 -17.74
N HIS A 55 -7.61 44.73 -17.12
CA HIS A 55 -7.67 45.78 -16.11
C HIS A 55 -7.94 47.17 -16.74
N GLU A 56 -8.93 47.89 -16.23
CA GLU A 56 -9.48 49.10 -16.85
C GLU A 56 -8.49 50.28 -16.95
N VAL A 57 -7.56 50.38 -15.99
CA VAL A 57 -6.65 51.54 -15.87
C VAL A 57 -5.28 51.28 -16.50
N ASP A 58 -4.80 50.04 -16.42
CA ASP A 58 -3.49 49.64 -16.92
C ASP A 58 -3.61 48.25 -17.55
N SER A 59 -3.51 48.20 -18.88
CA SER A 59 -3.70 46.99 -19.68
C SER A 59 -2.66 45.90 -19.44
N LEU A 60 -1.54 46.20 -18.77
CA LEU A 60 -0.47 45.24 -18.51
C LEU A 60 -0.63 44.48 -17.20
N LEU A 61 -1.39 45.00 -16.24
CA LEU A 61 -1.53 44.38 -14.92
C LEU A 61 -2.15 42.99 -15.04
N ASN A 62 -1.48 42.00 -14.44
CA ASN A 62 -1.80 40.56 -14.51
C ASN A 62 -1.94 39.96 -15.92
N SER A 63 -1.52 40.67 -16.96
CA SER A 63 -1.35 40.06 -18.27
C SER A 63 -0.17 39.09 -18.27
N ARG A 64 -0.19 38.13 -19.18
CA ARG A 64 0.92 37.20 -19.39
C ARG A 64 2.23 37.96 -19.63
N ASN A 65 3.29 37.51 -18.98
CA ASN A 65 4.64 38.09 -18.92
C ASN A 65 4.73 39.44 -18.18
N SER A 66 3.71 39.83 -17.41
CA SER A 66 3.86 40.91 -16.42
C SER A 66 4.75 40.46 -15.26
N ASP A 67 5.55 41.37 -14.73
CA ASP A 67 6.47 41.06 -13.61
C ASP A 67 5.68 40.83 -12.31
N LEU A 68 6.12 39.85 -11.53
CA LEU A 68 5.68 39.67 -10.15
C LEU A 68 6.04 40.92 -9.32
N ILE A 69 5.15 41.34 -8.42
CA ILE A 69 5.41 42.50 -7.54
C ILE A 69 6.06 42.08 -6.22
N ARG A 70 6.72 43.03 -5.55
CA ARG A 70 7.36 42.78 -4.25
C ARG A 70 6.63 43.47 -3.11
N LEU A 71 6.17 42.70 -2.13
CA LEU A 71 5.64 43.22 -0.87
C LEU A 71 6.74 43.85 -0.01
N ILE A 72 7.95 43.28 -0.08
CA ILE A 72 9.15 43.74 0.64
C ILE A 72 10.30 43.84 -0.37
N PRO A 73 11.12 44.91 -0.32
CA PRO A 73 12.29 45.03 -1.18
C PRO A 73 13.21 43.79 -1.14
N SER A 74 13.86 43.49 -2.27
CA SER A 74 14.81 42.38 -2.35
C SER A 74 16.01 42.57 -1.42
N ASP A 75 16.49 41.47 -0.86
CA ASP A 75 17.71 41.39 -0.03
C ASP A 75 18.89 40.73 -0.79
N GLY A 76 18.84 40.73 -2.13
CA GLY A 76 19.92 40.20 -2.96
C GLY A 76 21.22 40.99 -2.78
N THR A 77 22.34 40.31 -2.53
CA THR A 77 23.54 40.93 -1.94
C THR A 77 24.58 41.47 -2.93
N ASN A 78 24.34 41.41 -4.25
CA ASN A 78 25.31 41.87 -5.25
C ASN A 78 24.66 42.36 -6.54
N GLU A 79 25.18 43.46 -7.12
CA GLU A 79 24.69 44.11 -8.36
C GLU A 79 24.63 43.13 -9.57
N THR A 80 25.32 41.99 -9.50
CA THR A 80 25.40 40.99 -10.58
C THR A 80 24.69 39.67 -10.32
N ASP A 81 24.44 39.26 -9.06
CA ASP A 81 23.97 37.90 -8.73
C ASP A 81 22.59 37.87 -8.07
N TRP A 82 22.21 38.89 -7.30
CA TRP A 82 20.86 39.06 -6.72
C TRP A 82 20.29 37.88 -5.90
N ILE A 83 21.10 36.88 -5.57
CA ILE A 83 20.75 35.78 -4.66
C ILE A 83 20.73 36.33 -3.22
N SER A 84 19.68 36.02 -2.46
CA SER A 84 19.63 36.33 -1.02
C SER A 84 20.15 35.17 -0.17
N ARG A 85 20.63 35.48 1.05
CA ARG A 85 21.03 34.50 2.06
C ARG A 85 22.01 33.41 1.59
N SER A 86 22.95 33.78 0.72
CA SER A 86 24.00 32.88 0.22
C SER A 86 25.02 32.48 1.30
N ASP A 87 24.97 33.12 2.47
CA ASP A 87 25.80 32.87 3.65
C ASP A 87 25.22 31.83 4.63
N LEU A 88 23.97 31.39 4.41
CA LEU A 88 23.34 30.31 5.18
C LEU A 88 23.83 28.91 4.75
N PRO A 89 23.58 27.88 5.56
CA PRO A 89 23.82 26.49 5.18
C PRO A 89 23.16 26.11 3.85
N SER A 90 23.63 25.00 3.27
CA SER A 90 23.03 24.48 2.05
C SER A 90 21.54 24.18 2.25
N PRO A 91 20.66 24.49 1.30
CA PRO A 91 19.25 24.10 1.35
C PRO A 91 19.03 22.61 1.65
N ARG A 92 19.90 21.72 1.15
CA ARG A 92 19.81 20.29 1.44
C ARG A 92 20.14 19.96 2.90
N GLU A 93 21.11 20.65 3.49
CA GLU A 93 21.45 20.50 4.91
C GLU A 93 20.30 20.97 5.80
N ILE A 94 19.64 22.07 5.43
CA ILE A 94 18.43 22.57 6.09
C ILE A 94 17.29 21.56 5.95
N SER A 95 17.04 21.04 4.74
CA SER A 95 16.00 20.04 4.48
C SER A 95 16.18 18.77 5.32
N ASN A 96 17.41 18.22 5.38
CA ASN A 96 17.69 17.06 6.24
C ASN A 96 17.47 17.34 7.72
N SER A 97 17.79 18.55 8.16
CA SER A 97 17.72 18.90 9.59
C SER A 97 16.33 19.30 10.04
N ILE A 98 15.51 19.87 9.15
CA ILE A 98 14.23 20.53 9.47
C ILE A 98 13.06 19.86 8.75
N CYS A 99 13.16 19.61 7.45
CA CYS A 99 12.05 19.12 6.63
C CYS A 99 11.75 17.62 6.75
N TYR A 100 12.51 16.89 7.57
CA TYR A 100 12.19 15.52 7.95
C TYR A 100 11.32 15.50 9.21
N ASN A 101 10.24 14.71 9.18
CA ASN A 101 9.43 14.45 10.36
C ASN A 101 9.89 13.15 11.07
N PRO A 102 10.47 13.23 12.28
CA PRO A 102 10.94 12.06 13.01
C PRO A 102 9.80 11.18 13.55
N ASN A 103 8.59 11.72 13.65
CA ASN A 103 7.44 11.02 14.22
C ASN A 103 6.53 10.38 13.15
N GLY A 104 6.93 10.40 11.87
CA GLY A 104 6.13 9.91 10.76
C GLY A 104 5.20 10.98 10.18
N MET A 105 4.11 10.54 9.55
CA MET A 105 3.08 11.38 8.95
C MET A 105 2.27 12.11 10.04
N VAL A 106 1.94 13.38 9.80
CA VAL A 106 1.13 14.21 10.69
C VAL A 106 -0.05 14.73 9.87
N LEU A 107 -1.22 14.15 10.12
CA LEU A 107 -2.43 14.53 9.39
C LEU A 107 -2.90 15.93 9.77
N ASP A 108 -3.57 16.59 8.82
CA ASP A 108 -4.20 17.89 8.99
C ASP A 108 -5.21 17.89 10.14
N GLU A 109 -5.07 18.87 11.03
CA GLU A 109 -5.84 18.97 12.28
C GLU A 109 -7.31 19.37 12.09
N ASP A 110 -7.64 19.97 10.94
CA ASP A 110 -9.00 20.35 10.55
C ASP A 110 -9.67 19.28 9.65
N GLY A 111 -8.98 18.18 9.36
CA GLY A 111 -9.50 17.08 8.53
C GLY A 111 -9.65 17.46 7.06
N LEU A 112 -8.80 18.36 6.55
CA LEU A 112 -8.79 18.69 5.12
C LEU A 112 -8.43 17.46 4.28
N SER A 113 -9.04 17.33 3.11
CA SER A 113 -8.78 16.22 2.19
C SER A 113 -7.61 16.49 1.25
N ASP A 114 -7.13 15.45 0.58
CA ASP A 114 -6.17 15.61 -0.52
C ASP A 114 -6.71 16.45 -1.69
N MET A 115 -8.04 16.57 -1.84
CA MET A 115 -8.65 17.49 -2.79
C MET A 115 -8.29 18.95 -2.50
N ASN A 116 -8.00 19.30 -1.23
CA ASN A 116 -7.67 20.66 -0.84
C ASN A 116 -6.35 21.14 -1.44
N TRP A 117 -5.24 20.43 -1.18
CA TRP A 117 -3.95 20.81 -1.76
C TRP A 117 -3.97 20.69 -3.28
N LEU A 118 -4.70 19.71 -3.83
CA LEU A 118 -4.87 19.54 -5.28
C LEU A 118 -5.56 20.75 -5.93
N TRP A 119 -6.63 21.26 -5.30
CA TRP A 119 -7.29 22.47 -5.76
C TRP A 119 -6.34 23.68 -5.70
N GLY A 120 -5.57 23.79 -4.61
CA GLY A 120 -4.54 24.83 -4.46
C GLY A 120 -3.53 24.81 -5.60
N GLN A 121 -3.00 23.64 -5.94
CA GLN A 121 -2.08 23.46 -7.08
C GLN A 121 -2.74 23.83 -8.42
N PHE A 122 -3.98 23.37 -8.66
CA PHE A 122 -4.73 23.69 -9.88
C PHE A 122 -4.97 25.20 -10.05
N VAL A 123 -5.28 25.92 -8.97
CA VAL A 123 -5.42 27.38 -8.97
C VAL A 123 -4.06 28.07 -9.14
N SER A 124 -2.99 27.59 -8.51
CA SER A 124 -1.64 28.13 -8.73
C SER A 124 -1.25 28.03 -10.20
N HIS A 125 -1.62 26.92 -10.84
CA HIS A 125 -1.37 26.70 -12.26
C HIS A 125 -2.20 27.61 -13.17
N ASP A 126 -3.28 28.21 -12.66
CA ASP A 126 -4.07 29.22 -13.36
C ASP A 126 -3.44 30.63 -13.24
N ILE A 127 -2.89 30.96 -12.07
CA ILE A 127 -2.50 32.35 -11.75
C ILE A 127 -1.00 32.61 -11.75
N ASP A 128 -0.14 31.60 -11.64
CA ASP A 128 1.30 31.81 -11.59
C ASP A 128 2.17 30.70 -12.21
N PHE A 129 3.20 31.14 -12.94
CA PHE A 129 4.25 30.28 -13.46
C PHE A 129 5.54 31.05 -13.78
N THR A 130 6.60 30.83 -13.01
CA THR A 130 7.93 31.37 -13.33
C THR A 130 8.78 30.33 -14.07
N LEU A 131 9.02 30.56 -15.36
CA LEU A 131 9.86 29.69 -16.19
C LEU A 131 11.33 29.72 -15.76
N THR A 132 12.00 28.56 -15.88
CA THR A 132 13.46 28.45 -15.68
C THR A 132 14.24 28.64 -16.97
N GLN A 133 15.50 29.07 -16.87
CA GLN A 133 16.35 29.38 -18.02
C GLN A 133 16.73 28.15 -18.90
N ASN A 134 16.51 26.92 -18.43
CA ASN A 134 16.94 25.71 -19.11
C ASN A 134 16.36 25.60 -20.54
N GLY A 135 17.23 25.66 -21.56
CA GLY A 135 16.85 25.61 -22.97
C GLY A 135 16.05 26.82 -23.48
N ARG A 136 15.85 27.87 -22.67
CA ARG A 136 14.94 29.00 -22.95
C ARG A 136 15.63 30.36 -23.09
N VAL A 137 16.94 30.44 -22.90
CA VAL A 137 17.73 31.70 -23.03
C VAL A 137 18.82 31.59 -24.10
N GLU A 138 19.15 32.72 -24.73
CA GLU A 138 20.31 32.81 -25.63
C GLU A 138 21.60 32.86 -24.81
N GLY A 139 22.38 31.77 -24.84
CA GLY A 139 23.66 31.67 -24.11
C GLY A 139 23.65 30.52 -23.11
N ALA A 140 24.56 30.57 -22.14
CA ALA A 140 24.59 29.58 -21.06
C ALA A 140 23.55 29.95 -20.00
N ALA A 141 22.62 29.04 -19.71
CA ALA A 141 21.66 29.19 -18.63
C ALA A 141 22.38 29.32 -17.28
N GLU A 142 21.91 30.22 -16.41
CA GLU A 142 22.44 30.40 -15.07
C GLU A 142 22.01 29.23 -14.17
N ARG A 143 22.99 28.61 -13.51
CA ARG A 143 22.79 27.55 -12.52
C ARG A 143 22.91 28.10 -11.10
N ILE A 144 22.10 27.57 -10.19
CA ILE A 144 22.12 27.84 -8.76
C ILE A 144 22.05 26.51 -7.99
N ASP A 145 22.91 25.57 -8.38
CA ASP A 145 22.91 24.20 -7.86
C ASP A 145 23.00 24.17 -6.34
N ILE A 146 22.31 23.19 -5.74
CA ILE A 146 22.23 23.02 -4.30
C ILE A 146 23.33 22.05 -3.87
N PRO A 147 24.29 22.48 -3.03
CA PRO A 147 25.35 21.60 -2.54
C PRO A 147 24.79 20.46 -1.68
N VAL A 148 25.17 19.22 -1.98
CA VAL A 148 24.82 18.08 -1.14
C VAL A 148 25.89 17.91 -0.05
N PRO A 149 25.51 17.78 1.24
CA PRO A 149 26.46 17.46 2.30
C PRO A 149 27.21 16.15 2.01
N SER A 150 28.51 16.11 2.32
CA SER A 150 29.29 14.86 2.16
C SER A 150 28.75 13.79 3.09
N GLY A 151 28.43 12.61 2.54
CA GLY A 151 27.82 11.51 3.29
C GLY A 151 26.32 11.69 3.51
N ASP A 152 25.65 12.54 2.73
CA ASP A 152 24.19 12.59 2.68
C ASP A 152 23.65 11.21 2.32
N LEU A 153 22.81 10.65 3.21
CA LEU A 153 22.27 9.29 3.10
C LEU A 153 21.62 9.01 1.74
N TRP A 154 21.03 10.02 1.10
CA TRP A 154 20.24 9.85 -0.11
C TRP A 154 20.98 10.34 -1.35
N MET A 155 21.60 11.51 -1.27
CA MET A 155 22.10 12.22 -2.45
C MET A 155 23.62 12.10 -2.62
N ASP A 156 24.37 11.71 -1.59
CA ASP A 156 25.81 11.44 -1.65
C ASP A 156 26.22 10.29 -0.71
N PRO A 157 25.61 9.09 -0.84
CA PRO A 157 25.84 7.99 0.10
C PRO A 157 27.28 7.49 0.10
N GLN A 158 27.98 7.65 -1.02
CA GLN A 158 29.40 7.31 -1.19
C GLN A 158 30.36 8.37 -0.61
N GLY A 159 29.82 9.43 0.02
CA GLY A 159 30.61 10.47 0.69
C GLY A 159 31.57 11.21 -0.24
N THR A 160 31.24 11.35 -1.53
CA THR A 160 32.14 11.97 -2.52
C THR A 160 32.41 13.44 -2.22
N GLY A 161 31.47 14.11 -1.55
CA GLY A 161 31.49 15.54 -1.26
C GLY A 161 31.41 16.42 -2.51
N SER A 162 31.02 15.84 -3.66
CA SER A 162 30.99 16.52 -4.96
C SER A 162 29.62 16.55 -5.62
N ASN A 163 28.65 15.83 -5.06
CA ASN A 163 27.29 15.80 -5.58
C ASN A 163 26.57 17.12 -5.33
N MET A 164 25.72 17.50 -6.28
CA MET A 164 24.94 18.73 -6.25
C MET A 164 23.58 18.44 -6.87
N ILE A 165 22.50 18.93 -6.27
CA ILE A 165 21.17 18.90 -6.90
C ILE A 165 21.15 20.02 -7.95
N MET A 166 20.92 19.66 -9.20
CA MET A 166 20.97 20.60 -10.31
C MET A 166 19.76 21.54 -10.27
N MET A 167 20.00 22.85 -10.36
CA MET A 167 18.92 23.83 -10.40
C MET A 167 19.24 24.99 -11.33
N PHE A 168 18.30 25.33 -12.21
CA PHE A 168 18.38 26.50 -13.06
C PHE A 168 17.63 27.68 -12.42
N ARG A 169 18.22 28.87 -12.53
CA ARG A 169 17.58 30.11 -12.11
C ARG A 169 16.35 30.41 -12.95
N SER A 170 15.42 31.16 -12.38
CA SER A 170 14.24 31.65 -13.09
C SER A 170 14.65 32.63 -14.19
N ILE A 171 13.85 32.70 -15.25
CA ILE A 171 13.95 33.76 -16.26
C ILE A 171 13.55 35.06 -15.59
N TYR A 172 14.32 36.12 -15.80
CA TYR A 172 14.07 37.45 -15.26
C TYR A 172 13.95 38.48 -16.40
N ASN A 173 13.26 39.58 -16.12
CA ASN A 173 13.12 40.70 -17.03
C ASN A 173 14.49 41.35 -17.25
N GLN A 174 15.01 41.29 -18.48
CA GLN A 174 16.34 41.79 -18.87
C GLN A 174 16.50 43.32 -18.74
N SER A 175 15.41 44.06 -18.50
CA SER A 175 15.46 45.49 -18.16
C SER A 175 15.75 45.74 -16.67
N THR A 176 15.76 44.68 -15.86
CA THR A 176 16.02 44.66 -14.41
C THR A 176 17.31 43.89 -14.12
N GLY A 177 17.72 43.78 -12.86
CA GLY A 177 19.01 43.15 -12.51
C GLY A 177 20.23 43.96 -12.97
N ILE A 178 20.08 45.28 -13.10
CA ILE A 178 21.11 46.22 -13.57
C ILE A 178 21.32 47.30 -12.48
N GLU A 179 22.58 47.55 -12.10
CA GLU A 179 22.95 48.55 -11.08
C GLU A 179 22.18 48.34 -9.74
N ASN A 180 21.31 49.29 -9.35
CA ASN A 180 20.52 49.27 -8.11
C ASN A 180 19.07 48.76 -8.31
N ILE A 181 18.76 48.13 -9.46
CA ILE A 181 17.44 47.58 -9.76
C ILE A 181 17.51 46.06 -9.61
N PRO A 182 16.82 45.45 -8.61
CA PRO A 182 16.78 44.01 -8.43
C PRO A 182 16.26 43.26 -9.64
N ARG A 183 16.56 41.96 -9.74
CA ARG A 183 15.92 41.10 -10.76
C ARG A 183 14.44 40.98 -10.43
N GLU A 184 13.60 41.26 -11.43
CA GLU A 184 12.16 40.97 -11.38
C GLU A 184 11.81 39.86 -12.36
N TYR A 185 10.80 39.08 -12.02
CA TYR A 185 10.51 37.80 -12.65
C TYR A 185 9.14 37.89 -13.33
N PRO A 186 9.06 37.69 -14.66
CA PRO A 186 7.79 37.68 -15.37
C PRO A 186 6.97 36.42 -15.03
N ASN A 187 5.68 36.60 -14.81
CA ASN A 187 4.71 35.53 -14.74
C ASN A 187 4.38 35.03 -16.16
N SER A 188 4.59 33.75 -16.46
CA SER A 188 4.47 33.22 -17.83
C SER A 188 3.05 32.83 -18.24
N VAL A 189 2.11 32.92 -17.29
CA VAL A 189 0.65 32.77 -17.44
C VAL A 189 -0.05 34.09 -17.05
N THR A 190 -1.37 34.17 -17.24
CA THR A 190 -2.15 35.30 -16.71
C THR A 190 -2.16 35.25 -15.19
N GLY A 191 -2.26 36.40 -14.53
CA GLY A 191 -2.36 36.45 -13.06
C GLY A 191 -3.79 36.41 -12.55
N TRP A 192 -4.76 36.15 -13.42
CA TRP A 192 -6.20 36.18 -13.10
C TRP A 192 -6.70 34.76 -12.89
N ILE A 193 -7.71 34.59 -12.03
CA ILE A 193 -8.46 33.33 -11.97
C ILE A 193 -9.46 33.38 -13.13
N ASP A 194 -8.96 33.12 -14.35
CA ASP A 194 -9.66 33.28 -15.62
C ASP A 194 -9.80 31.95 -16.41
N GLY A 195 -9.44 30.83 -15.76
CA GLY A 195 -9.50 29.50 -16.33
C GLY A 195 -8.41 29.22 -17.37
N SER A 196 -7.34 29.99 -17.41
CA SER A 196 -6.16 29.73 -18.25
C SER A 196 -5.55 28.33 -18.03
N SER A 197 -5.73 27.71 -16.86
CA SER A 197 -5.34 26.30 -16.63
C SER A 197 -6.11 25.32 -17.54
N VAL A 198 -7.32 25.69 -17.99
CA VAL A 198 -8.19 24.93 -18.91
C VAL A 198 -8.08 25.45 -20.35
N TYR A 199 -8.05 26.77 -20.53
CA TYR A 199 -8.16 27.41 -21.85
C TYR A 199 -6.82 27.90 -22.44
N GLY A 200 -5.76 27.91 -21.63
CA GLY A 200 -4.43 28.39 -21.98
C GLY A 200 -4.26 29.89 -21.81
N SER A 201 -3.01 30.32 -21.57
CA SER A 201 -2.61 31.73 -21.49
C SER A 201 -2.14 32.32 -22.83
N SER A 202 -2.39 31.64 -23.95
CA SER A 202 -2.00 32.12 -25.29
C SER A 202 -3.04 31.76 -26.34
N GLN A 203 -3.27 32.65 -27.31
CA GLN A 203 -4.25 32.42 -28.37
C GLN A 203 -3.94 31.15 -29.17
N GLU A 204 -2.66 30.84 -29.37
CA GLU A 204 -2.23 29.60 -30.05
C GLU A 204 -2.67 28.34 -29.30
N THR A 205 -2.45 28.31 -27.98
CA THR A 205 -2.91 27.22 -27.11
C THR A 205 -4.44 27.12 -27.12
N ALA A 206 -5.13 28.24 -26.94
CA ALA A 206 -6.59 28.29 -26.90
C ALA A 206 -7.22 27.82 -28.23
N ASP A 207 -6.68 28.26 -29.36
CA ASP A 207 -7.12 27.84 -30.69
C ASP A 207 -6.84 26.34 -30.92
N TRP A 208 -5.70 25.83 -30.44
CA TRP A 208 -5.37 24.41 -30.58
C TRP A 208 -6.27 23.53 -29.72
N LEU A 209 -6.63 23.94 -28.50
CA LEU A 209 -7.49 23.17 -27.61
C LEU A 209 -8.94 23.09 -28.08
N ARG A 210 -9.38 23.94 -29.02
CA ARG A 210 -10.76 23.99 -29.52
C ARG A 210 -10.98 23.10 -30.73
N THR A 211 -12.18 22.54 -30.85
CA THR A 211 -12.61 21.83 -32.07
C THR A 211 -12.96 22.79 -33.20
N GLY A 212 -13.33 24.04 -32.86
CA GLY A 212 -13.89 25.03 -33.79
C GLY A 212 -15.32 24.72 -34.23
N GLU A 213 -15.97 23.75 -33.58
CA GLU A 213 -17.37 23.40 -33.81
C GLU A 213 -18.16 23.29 -32.50
N ARG A 214 -19.36 23.88 -32.47
CA ARG A 214 -20.31 23.84 -31.34
C ARG A 214 -19.76 24.40 -30.01
N GLY A 215 -18.68 25.16 -30.04
CA GLY A 215 -18.04 25.75 -28.88
C GLY A 215 -17.27 24.75 -28.00
N LEU A 216 -16.92 23.57 -28.53
CA LEU A 216 -16.31 22.49 -27.74
C LEU A 216 -14.78 22.53 -27.71
N LEU A 217 -14.22 22.10 -26.58
CA LEU A 217 -12.82 21.70 -26.44
C LEU A 217 -12.60 20.29 -27.00
N LYS A 218 -11.39 20.06 -27.53
CA LYS A 218 -10.93 18.75 -27.98
C LYS A 218 -10.77 17.82 -26.78
N VAL A 219 -11.06 16.55 -26.99
CA VAL A 219 -10.92 15.46 -26.02
C VAL A 219 -10.44 14.20 -26.75
N THR A 220 -9.88 13.26 -25.99
CA THR A 220 -9.64 11.90 -26.45
C THR A 220 -10.70 11.00 -25.85
N SER A 221 -11.48 10.31 -26.69
CA SER A 221 -12.50 9.38 -26.18
C SER A 221 -11.86 8.11 -25.63
N ASP A 222 -12.31 7.70 -24.46
CA ASP A 222 -11.86 6.52 -23.73
C ASP A 222 -13.07 5.74 -23.18
N PRO A 223 -12.99 4.41 -23.01
CA PRO A 223 -14.08 3.63 -22.41
C PRO A 223 -14.56 4.12 -21.04
N ASN A 224 -13.68 4.73 -20.25
CA ASN A 224 -13.97 5.28 -18.92
C ASN A 224 -14.35 6.79 -18.96
N GLY A 225 -14.63 7.31 -20.15
CA GLY A 225 -15.06 8.69 -20.38
C GLY A 225 -13.96 9.58 -20.97
N ASP A 226 -14.35 10.69 -21.59
CA ASP A 226 -13.43 11.57 -22.33
C ASP A 226 -12.25 12.06 -21.48
N LEU A 227 -11.03 11.91 -22.00
CA LEU A 227 -9.78 12.40 -21.42
C LEU A 227 -9.34 13.71 -22.10
N LEU A 228 -8.25 14.30 -21.60
CA LEU A 228 -7.60 15.42 -22.27
C LEU A 228 -7.22 15.08 -23.73
N PRO A 229 -7.09 16.08 -24.62
CA PRO A 229 -6.67 15.83 -25.99
C PRO A 229 -5.23 15.31 -26.03
N LEU A 230 -5.04 14.16 -26.67
CA LEU A 230 -3.74 13.53 -26.84
C LEU A 230 -3.09 14.06 -28.13
N ALA A 231 -1.88 14.60 -28.03
CA ALA A 231 -1.16 15.10 -29.19
C ALA A 231 -0.28 14.01 -29.82
N ALA A 232 -0.37 13.83 -31.13
CA ALA A 232 0.45 12.86 -31.86
C ALA A 232 1.96 13.19 -31.76
N ASP A 233 2.81 12.16 -31.78
CA ASP A 233 4.28 12.27 -31.66
C ASP A 233 4.90 13.27 -32.65
N ASP A 234 4.33 13.36 -33.86
CA ASP A 234 4.81 14.22 -34.94
C ASP A 234 4.05 15.55 -35.07
N ASP A 235 3.10 15.84 -34.18
CA ASP A 235 2.38 17.12 -34.17
C ASP A 235 3.25 18.22 -33.55
N GLU A 236 3.99 18.93 -34.41
CA GLU A 236 4.78 20.12 -34.08
C GLU A 236 3.91 21.35 -33.73
N THR A 237 2.60 21.31 -33.98
CA THR A 237 1.67 22.42 -33.69
C THR A 237 1.03 22.32 -32.32
N ALA A 238 1.19 21.19 -31.63
CA ALA A 238 0.68 21.00 -30.29
C ALA A 238 1.43 21.88 -29.27
N PRO A 239 0.72 22.50 -28.31
CA PRO A 239 1.34 23.18 -27.18
C PRO A 239 2.35 22.29 -26.45
N SER A 240 3.46 22.88 -26.01
CA SER A 240 4.48 22.14 -25.27
C SER A 240 4.02 21.84 -23.84
N MET A 241 4.15 20.58 -23.44
CA MET A 241 3.97 20.15 -22.05
C MET A 241 5.33 20.05 -21.36
N SER A 242 5.37 20.45 -20.09
CA SER A 242 6.58 20.43 -19.27
C SER A 242 6.68 19.09 -18.57
N PHE A 243 7.70 18.31 -18.91
CA PHE A 243 8.06 17.06 -18.20
C PHE A 243 9.34 17.21 -17.37
N VAL A 244 9.81 18.45 -17.14
CA VAL A 244 11.02 18.76 -16.33
C VAL A 244 12.31 18.03 -16.78
N GLY A 245 12.34 17.54 -18.03
CA GLY A 245 13.47 16.78 -18.59
C GLY A 245 13.30 15.26 -18.60
N PHE A 246 12.17 14.77 -18.11
CA PHE A 246 11.74 13.37 -18.17
C PHE A 246 10.84 13.13 -19.41
N SER A 247 10.62 11.87 -19.75
CA SER A 247 9.62 11.47 -20.75
C SER A 247 8.35 11.04 -20.02
N ALA A 248 7.20 11.61 -20.37
CA ALA A 248 5.92 11.01 -19.98
C ALA A 248 5.59 9.82 -20.88
N SER A 249 4.76 8.91 -20.36
CA SER A 249 4.20 7.80 -21.13
C SER A 249 3.32 8.30 -22.28
N GLU A 250 2.54 9.35 -22.06
CA GLU A 250 1.65 9.98 -23.06
C GLU A 250 1.68 11.52 -22.97
N ARG A 251 1.36 12.21 -24.08
CA ARG A 251 1.39 13.69 -24.17
C ARG A 251 0.00 14.32 -24.20
N TYR A 252 -0.72 14.25 -23.08
CA TYR A 252 -2.01 14.94 -22.93
C TYR A 252 -1.82 16.45 -22.83
N ILE A 253 -2.64 17.21 -23.56
CA ILE A 253 -2.51 18.67 -23.66
C ILE A 253 -3.63 19.34 -22.84
N ALA A 254 -3.26 20.37 -22.08
CA ALA A 254 -4.18 21.21 -21.32
C ALA A 254 -3.85 22.71 -21.53
N GLY A 255 -4.58 23.59 -20.85
CA GLY A 255 -4.30 25.02 -20.84
C GLY A 255 -2.97 25.37 -20.16
N ASP A 256 -2.69 24.74 -19.01
CA ASP A 256 -1.39 24.83 -18.34
C ASP A 256 -0.45 23.67 -18.76
N SER A 257 0.82 23.99 -18.94
CA SER A 257 1.83 23.03 -19.43
C SER A 257 2.24 21.95 -18.43
N ARG A 258 1.86 22.07 -17.15
CA ARG A 258 2.22 21.15 -16.06
C ARG A 258 1.12 20.14 -15.75
N ALA A 259 0.01 20.13 -16.50
CA ALA A 259 -1.16 19.31 -16.21
C ALA A 259 -0.91 17.79 -16.05
N ASN A 260 0.21 17.27 -16.57
CA ASN A 260 0.56 15.84 -16.52
C ASN A 260 1.53 15.51 -15.36
N GLU A 261 1.75 16.42 -14.41
CA GLU A 261 2.72 16.22 -13.33
C GLU A 261 2.44 14.95 -12.52
N HIS A 262 1.18 14.73 -12.14
CA HIS A 262 0.69 13.50 -11.53
C HIS A 262 -0.78 13.26 -11.87
N VAL A 263 -1.25 12.06 -11.56
CA VAL A 263 -2.59 11.56 -11.94
C VAL A 263 -3.74 12.40 -11.36
N GLY A 264 -3.63 12.85 -10.11
CA GLY A 264 -4.64 13.72 -9.47
C GLY A 264 -4.79 15.07 -10.16
N LEU A 265 -3.67 15.72 -10.52
CA LEU A 265 -3.69 16.97 -11.28
C LEU A 265 -4.30 16.77 -12.68
N THR A 266 -3.95 15.67 -13.34
CA THR A 266 -4.53 15.34 -14.65
C THR A 266 -6.05 15.15 -14.54
N ALA A 267 -6.53 14.47 -13.50
CA ALA A 267 -7.96 14.24 -13.26
C ALA A 267 -8.74 15.55 -13.11
N ILE A 268 -8.26 16.52 -12.32
CA ILE A 268 -8.97 17.80 -12.16
C ILE A 268 -8.99 18.64 -13.45
N HIS A 269 -7.92 18.60 -14.26
CA HIS A 269 -7.94 19.21 -15.59
C HIS A 269 -9.01 18.58 -16.50
N ILE A 270 -9.16 17.25 -16.47
CA ILE A 270 -10.20 16.54 -17.23
C ILE A 270 -11.59 16.99 -16.79
N ILE A 271 -11.84 17.11 -15.49
CA ILE A 271 -13.15 17.52 -14.94
C ILE A 271 -13.60 18.87 -15.50
N PHE A 272 -12.71 19.89 -15.55
CA PHE A 272 -13.10 21.21 -16.06
C PHE A 272 -13.21 21.27 -17.60
N VAL A 273 -12.49 20.42 -18.33
CA VAL A 273 -12.72 20.26 -19.77
C VAL A 273 -14.08 19.62 -20.04
N ARG A 274 -14.44 18.59 -19.27
CA ARG A 274 -15.76 17.94 -19.34
C ARG A 274 -16.88 18.93 -18.99
N GLU A 275 -16.73 19.73 -17.93
CA GLU A 275 -17.75 20.70 -17.51
C GLU A 275 -17.96 21.79 -18.57
N HIS A 276 -16.88 22.28 -19.19
CA HIS A 276 -16.99 23.21 -20.31
C HIS A 276 -17.79 22.62 -21.46
N ASN A 277 -17.45 21.39 -21.89
CA ASN A 277 -18.13 20.74 -22.99
C ASN A 277 -19.61 20.48 -22.66
N ARG A 278 -19.92 20.05 -21.42
CA ARG A 278 -21.30 19.86 -20.95
C ARG A 278 -22.12 21.15 -21.07
N ILE A 279 -21.57 22.28 -20.61
CA ILE A 279 -22.25 23.59 -20.71
C ILE A 279 -22.39 24.03 -22.17
N ALA A 280 -21.35 23.89 -22.99
CA ALA A 280 -21.38 24.24 -24.40
C ALA A 280 -22.48 23.46 -25.16
N GLU A 281 -22.66 22.17 -24.85
CA GLU A 281 -23.73 21.38 -25.44
C GLU A 281 -25.13 21.84 -25.02
N VAL A 282 -25.34 22.15 -23.73
CA VAL A 282 -26.59 22.72 -23.22
C VAL A 282 -26.92 24.03 -23.94
N LEU A 283 -25.94 24.94 -24.04
CA LEU A 283 -26.10 26.24 -24.72
C LEU A 283 -26.41 26.07 -26.21
N GLY A 284 -25.75 25.13 -26.89
CA GLY A 284 -25.99 24.84 -28.30
C GLY A 284 -27.38 24.23 -28.58
N ILE A 285 -27.93 23.48 -27.62
CA ILE A 285 -29.30 22.94 -27.69
C ILE A 285 -30.33 24.05 -27.44
N GLN A 286 -30.11 24.85 -26.40
CA GLN A 286 -31.01 25.95 -26.02
C GLN A 286 -31.03 27.08 -27.05
N ASN A 287 -29.90 27.33 -27.71
CA ASN A 287 -29.72 28.42 -28.66
C ASN A 287 -29.11 27.92 -30.00
N PRO A 288 -29.89 27.21 -30.84
CA PRO A 288 -29.38 26.60 -32.08
C PRO A 288 -28.84 27.59 -33.12
N GLU A 289 -29.14 28.87 -32.97
CA GLU A 289 -28.65 29.95 -33.84
C GLU A 289 -27.32 30.57 -33.42
N TRP A 290 -26.81 30.25 -32.23
CA TRP A 290 -25.52 30.75 -31.76
C TRP A 290 -24.38 30.13 -32.55
N THR A 291 -23.33 30.92 -32.76
CA THR A 291 -22.09 30.50 -33.40
C THR A 291 -21.19 29.73 -32.44
N ASP A 292 -20.21 29.00 -32.98
CA ASP A 292 -19.17 28.32 -32.20
C ASP A 292 -18.53 29.24 -31.15
N GLU A 293 -18.16 30.46 -31.56
CA GLU A 293 -17.50 31.44 -30.70
C GLU A 293 -18.43 31.95 -29.59
N GLU A 294 -19.70 32.21 -29.90
CA GLU A 294 -20.69 32.67 -28.90
C GLU A 294 -20.91 31.59 -27.83
N ILE A 295 -21.00 30.31 -28.23
CA ILE A 295 -21.13 29.20 -27.29
C ILE A 295 -19.85 29.03 -26.45
N TYR A 296 -18.69 28.98 -27.10
CA TYR A 296 -17.39 28.81 -26.43
C TYR A 296 -17.15 29.89 -25.36
N GLN A 297 -17.35 31.16 -25.70
CA GLN A 297 -17.11 32.27 -24.77
C GLN A 297 -18.10 32.27 -23.61
N THR A 298 -19.37 31.91 -23.86
CA THR A 298 -20.38 31.81 -22.81
C THR A 298 -20.06 30.66 -21.85
N ALA A 299 -19.70 29.48 -22.37
CA ALA A 299 -19.29 28.33 -21.57
C ALA A 299 -18.01 28.61 -20.76
N ARG A 300 -16.98 29.18 -21.41
CA ARG A 300 -15.74 29.62 -20.75
C ARG A 300 -16.01 30.57 -19.59
N LYS A 301 -16.85 31.59 -19.81
CA LYS A 301 -17.20 32.57 -18.78
C LYS A 301 -17.91 31.94 -17.58
N TYR A 302 -18.83 31.01 -17.83
CA TYR A 302 -19.53 30.29 -16.76
C TYR A 302 -18.59 29.39 -15.95
N VAL A 303 -17.76 28.59 -16.61
CA VAL A 303 -16.79 27.71 -15.94
C VAL A 303 -15.78 28.50 -15.11
N THR A 304 -15.29 29.63 -15.65
CA THR A 304 -14.41 30.55 -14.92
C THR A 304 -15.08 31.05 -13.62
N ALA A 305 -16.37 31.39 -13.69
CA ALA A 305 -17.13 31.81 -12.53
C ALA A 305 -17.29 30.70 -11.48
N LEU A 306 -17.41 29.44 -11.90
CA LEU A 306 -17.39 28.28 -10.98
C LEU A 306 -16.03 28.16 -10.29
N MET A 307 -14.92 28.24 -11.03
CA MET A 307 -13.57 28.20 -10.45
C MET A 307 -13.35 29.33 -9.42
N GLN A 308 -13.82 30.54 -9.73
CA GLN A 308 -13.79 31.66 -8.80
C GLN A 308 -14.65 31.38 -7.56
N GLN A 309 -15.89 30.91 -7.72
CA GLN A 309 -16.73 30.55 -6.58
C GLN A 309 -16.03 29.52 -5.69
N ILE A 310 -15.52 28.42 -6.27
CA ILE A 310 -14.98 27.29 -5.48
C ILE A 310 -13.75 27.79 -4.71
N THR A 311 -12.91 28.59 -5.36
CA THR A 311 -11.72 29.18 -4.71
C THR A 311 -12.11 30.06 -3.52
N TYR A 312 -13.07 30.98 -3.66
CA TYR A 312 -13.38 31.98 -2.63
C TYR A 312 -14.40 31.53 -1.58
N GLN A 313 -15.22 30.52 -1.88
CA GLN A 313 -16.32 30.07 -1.02
C GLN A 313 -16.11 28.66 -0.44
N GLU A 314 -15.21 27.85 -1.03
CA GLU A 314 -14.93 26.49 -0.58
C GLU A 314 -13.47 26.35 -0.12
N TYR A 315 -12.51 26.55 -1.02
CA TYR A 315 -11.09 26.33 -0.76
C TYR A 315 -10.52 27.27 0.31
N LEU A 316 -10.58 28.60 0.12
CA LEU A 316 -10.02 29.53 1.11
C LEU A 316 -10.70 29.41 2.48
N PRO A 317 -12.05 29.33 2.58
CA PRO A 317 -12.72 29.12 3.86
C PRO A 317 -12.39 27.79 4.54
N SER A 318 -12.13 26.70 3.80
CA SER A 318 -11.74 25.41 4.41
C SER A 318 -10.43 25.51 5.20
N MET A 319 -9.49 26.35 4.77
CA MET A 319 -8.25 26.66 5.51
C MET A 319 -8.43 27.77 6.56
N ASN A 320 -9.67 28.18 6.84
CA ASN A 320 -10.04 29.34 7.63
C ASN A 320 -9.47 30.68 7.12
N ILE A 321 -9.19 30.80 5.81
CA ILE A 321 -8.77 32.04 5.15
C ILE A 321 -10.01 32.75 4.59
N PHE A 322 -10.62 33.61 5.40
CA PHE A 322 -11.85 34.30 4.99
C PHE A 322 -11.59 35.49 4.06
N SER A 323 -12.26 35.51 2.90
CA SER A 323 -12.22 36.64 1.98
C SER A 323 -13.02 37.83 2.52
N ASP A 324 -12.48 39.05 2.40
CA ASP A 324 -13.14 40.27 2.87
C ASP A 324 -14.39 40.61 2.03
N THR A 325 -15.39 41.30 2.59
CA THR A 325 -16.61 41.73 1.88
C THR A 325 -16.38 42.95 0.96
N GLY A 326 -15.32 42.93 0.15
CA GLY A 326 -14.95 44.04 -0.74
C GLY A 326 -15.90 44.22 -1.93
N GLU A 327 -16.01 45.45 -2.42
CA GLU A 327 -16.63 45.77 -3.71
C GLU A 327 -15.51 45.93 -4.77
N TYR A 328 -15.86 45.89 -6.06
CA TYR A 328 -14.93 46.15 -7.15
C TYR A 328 -14.22 47.51 -6.99
N ASP A 329 -12.89 47.51 -7.01
CA ASP A 329 -12.01 48.67 -6.92
C ASP A 329 -10.90 48.60 -7.99
N PRO A 330 -11.02 49.35 -9.10
CA PRO A 330 -10.03 49.38 -10.19
C PRO A 330 -8.73 50.13 -9.83
N THR A 331 -8.57 50.59 -8.59
CA THR A 331 -7.36 51.27 -8.12
C THR A 331 -6.38 50.32 -7.42
N VAL A 332 -6.82 49.09 -7.14
CA VAL A 332 -6.00 48.03 -6.52
C VAL A 332 -5.15 47.36 -7.60
N ASP A 333 -3.85 47.21 -7.32
CA ASP A 333 -2.92 46.48 -8.18
C ASP A 333 -3.15 44.97 -8.02
N PRO A 334 -3.55 44.22 -9.07
CA PRO A 334 -3.87 42.81 -8.97
C PRO A 334 -2.63 41.90 -9.00
N SER A 335 -1.44 42.45 -9.34
CA SER A 335 -0.26 41.67 -9.69
C SER A 335 0.10 40.60 -8.68
N ILE A 336 0.40 39.39 -9.15
CA ILE A 336 0.87 38.31 -8.27
C ILE A 336 2.16 38.75 -7.56
N SER A 337 2.19 38.62 -6.25
CA SER A 337 3.37 38.96 -5.47
C SER A 337 4.39 37.83 -5.49
N ASN A 338 5.67 38.20 -5.52
CA ASN A 338 6.79 37.25 -5.52
C ASN A 338 6.78 36.38 -4.25
N ALA A 339 6.37 36.95 -3.10
CA ALA A 339 6.23 36.20 -1.85
C ALA A 339 5.10 35.17 -1.89
N PHE A 340 4.00 35.47 -2.58
CA PHE A 340 2.90 34.53 -2.77
C PHE A 340 3.34 33.34 -3.63
N ALA A 341 3.79 33.59 -4.86
CA ALA A 341 4.15 32.54 -5.83
C ALA A 341 5.39 31.70 -5.43
N THR A 342 6.31 32.30 -4.66
CA THR A 342 7.58 31.63 -4.33
C THR A 342 7.59 31.00 -2.94
N LEU A 343 6.68 31.38 -2.04
CA LEU A 343 6.67 30.90 -0.66
C LEU A 343 5.27 30.42 -0.25
N ALA A 344 4.32 31.35 -0.10
CA ALA A 344 3.08 31.08 0.61
C ALA A 344 2.19 30.08 -0.13
N PHE A 345 2.11 30.14 -1.46
CA PHE A 345 1.27 29.23 -2.23
C PHE A 345 1.98 27.94 -2.67
N ARG A 346 3.19 27.70 -2.12
CA ARG A 346 3.87 26.39 -2.17
C ARG A 346 3.51 25.49 -0.98
N MET A 347 2.61 25.97 -0.12
CA MET A 347 2.14 25.28 1.09
C MET A 347 1.65 23.85 0.80
N GLY A 348 1.10 23.62 -0.40
CA GLY A 348 0.68 22.28 -0.84
C GLY A 348 1.79 21.23 -0.81
N HIS A 349 3.07 21.62 -0.94
CA HIS A 349 4.16 20.64 -0.93
C HIS A 349 4.37 19.93 0.41
N SER A 350 3.95 20.52 1.53
CA SER A 350 3.98 19.86 2.85
C SER A 350 2.72 19.01 3.11
N GLN A 351 1.65 19.25 2.35
CA GLN A 351 0.32 18.65 2.56
C GLN A 351 0.12 17.34 1.79
N ILE A 352 1.04 17.00 0.89
CA ILE A 352 0.94 15.81 0.02
C ILE A 352 1.34 14.54 0.79
N GLY A 353 0.44 13.56 0.82
CA GLY A 353 0.69 12.21 1.34
C GLY A 353 1.48 11.29 0.39
N PRO A 354 1.99 10.14 0.89
CA PRO A 354 2.87 9.25 0.11
C PRO A 354 2.14 8.40 -0.94
N LEU A 355 0.81 8.28 -0.84
CA LEU A 355 -0.01 7.44 -1.71
C LEU A 355 -1.12 8.27 -2.33
N THR A 356 -1.40 8.04 -3.62
CA THR A 356 -2.67 8.41 -4.24
C THR A 356 -3.59 7.20 -4.16
N LEU A 357 -4.57 7.24 -3.27
CA LEU A 357 -5.58 6.18 -3.15
C LEU A 357 -6.45 6.11 -4.41
N ARG A 358 -6.86 4.91 -4.78
CA ARG A 358 -7.77 4.65 -5.90
C ARG A 358 -8.88 3.74 -5.44
N LEU A 359 -10.07 4.30 -5.31
CA LEU A 359 -11.18 3.63 -4.61
C LEU A 359 -12.34 3.30 -5.55
N GLU A 360 -13.02 2.19 -5.33
CA GLU A 360 -14.32 1.83 -5.88
C GLU A 360 -15.44 2.65 -5.21
N GLU A 361 -16.70 2.48 -5.66
CA GLU A 361 -17.84 3.22 -5.07
C GLU A 361 -18.05 2.94 -3.59
N ASN A 362 -17.84 1.70 -3.16
CA ASN A 362 -17.92 1.27 -1.76
C ASN A 362 -16.74 1.74 -0.89
N ARG A 363 -15.84 2.59 -1.43
CA ARG A 363 -14.63 3.10 -0.76
C ARG A 363 -13.57 2.03 -0.47
N THR A 364 -13.61 0.89 -1.16
CA THR A 364 -12.51 -0.07 -1.11
C THR A 364 -11.56 0.12 -2.27
N SER A 365 -10.31 -0.33 -2.15
CA SER A 365 -9.30 -0.14 -3.20
C SER A 365 -9.69 -0.86 -4.51
N ILE A 366 -9.35 -0.27 -5.66
CA ILE A 366 -9.48 -0.94 -6.96
C ILE A 366 -8.48 -2.11 -7.06
N PRO A 367 -8.68 -3.12 -7.95
CA PRO A 367 -7.78 -4.28 -8.06
C PRO A 367 -6.32 -3.93 -8.33
N GLN A 368 -6.08 -2.83 -9.04
CA GLN A 368 -4.74 -2.34 -9.36
C GLN A 368 -4.04 -1.68 -8.15
N GLY A 369 -4.70 -1.56 -7.00
CA GLY A 369 -4.17 -1.00 -5.76
C GLY A 369 -3.99 0.52 -5.79
N SER A 370 -3.34 1.09 -4.78
CA SER A 370 -3.01 2.52 -4.72
C SER A 370 -1.67 2.83 -5.42
N ILE A 371 -1.45 4.10 -5.80
CA ILE A 371 -0.21 4.52 -6.47
C ILE A 371 0.71 5.23 -5.48
N ALA A 372 1.94 4.74 -5.31
CA ALA A 372 2.99 5.49 -4.62
C ALA A 372 3.33 6.77 -5.38
N LEU A 373 3.43 7.91 -4.69
CA LEU A 373 3.58 9.22 -5.33
C LEU A 373 4.82 9.26 -6.25
N GLU A 374 5.93 8.65 -5.84
CA GLU A 374 7.15 8.56 -6.66
C GLU A 374 6.94 7.85 -8.00
N ASN A 375 5.98 6.93 -8.09
CA ASN A 375 5.62 6.18 -9.28
C ASN A 375 4.52 6.88 -10.11
N GLY A 376 3.73 7.76 -9.48
CA GLY A 376 2.63 8.47 -10.11
C GLY A 376 3.03 9.73 -10.89
N PHE A 377 4.31 10.15 -10.83
CA PHE A 377 4.77 11.31 -11.57
C PHE A 377 4.94 11.03 -13.07
N TRP A 378 4.37 11.90 -13.91
CA TRP A 378 4.48 11.82 -15.38
C TRP A 378 3.94 10.54 -16.02
N ASP A 379 3.13 9.77 -15.29
CA ASP A 379 2.49 8.55 -15.81
C ASP A 379 0.95 8.68 -15.93
N PRO A 380 0.45 9.43 -16.93
CA PRO A 380 -0.97 9.50 -17.20
C PRO A 380 -1.57 8.19 -17.73
N ASN A 381 -0.76 7.17 -18.07
CA ASN A 381 -1.25 5.91 -18.62
C ASN A 381 -2.07 5.09 -17.60
N SER A 382 -1.74 5.21 -16.31
CA SER A 382 -2.54 4.62 -15.23
C SER A 382 -4.01 5.08 -15.23
N LEU A 383 -4.31 6.30 -15.69
CA LEU A 383 -5.69 6.78 -15.84
C LEU A 383 -6.44 6.09 -16.99
N VAL A 384 -5.72 5.51 -17.95
CA VAL A 384 -6.30 4.78 -19.10
C VAL A 384 -6.51 3.32 -18.74
N THR A 385 -5.52 2.69 -18.10
CA THR A 385 -5.51 1.24 -17.84
C THR A 385 -6.30 0.85 -16.60
N ASP A 386 -6.44 1.75 -15.62
CA ASP A 386 -6.85 1.39 -14.25
C ASP A 386 -8.17 2.06 -13.82
N GLY A 387 -9.16 2.11 -14.73
CA GLY A 387 -10.54 2.50 -14.39
C GLY A 387 -10.86 4.00 -14.50
N GLY A 388 -10.01 4.81 -15.12
CA GLY A 388 -10.32 6.23 -15.38
C GLY A 388 -9.94 7.16 -14.23
N ILE A 389 -10.64 8.29 -14.15
CA ILE A 389 -10.40 9.32 -13.12
C ILE A 389 -11.27 9.12 -11.87
N ASP A 390 -12.35 8.36 -11.97
CA ASP A 390 -13.34 8.22 -10.89
C ASP A 390 -12.71 7.62 -9.62
N PRO A 391 -11.87 6.55 -9.69
CA PRO A 391 -11.23 6.00 -8.50
C PRO A 391 -10.26 6.98 -7.82
N VAL A 392 -9.53 7.74 -8.61
CA VAL A 392 -8.57 8.76 -8.13
C VAL A 392 -9.30 9.88 -7.42
N LEU A 393 -10.40 10.38 -7.99
CA LEU A 393 -11.19 11.46 -7.40
C LEU A 393 -11.89 11.03 -6.09
N ARG A 394 -12.35 9.78 -6.00
CA ARG A 394 -12.85 9.20 -4.75
C ARG A 394 -11.74 9.12 -3.69
N GLY A 395 -10.57 8.60 -4.06
CA GLY A 395 -9.41 8.55 -3.16
C GLY A 395 -9.02 9.93 -2.61
N LEU A 396 -8.89 10.93 -3.48
CA LEU A 396 -8.53 12.30 -3.10
C LEU A 396 -9.55 12.97 -2.16
N ALA A 397 -10.84 12.66 -2.32
CA ALA A 397 -11.88 13.16 -1.41
C ALA A 397 -11.97 12.36 -0.11
N PHE A 398 -11.49 11.12 -0.11
CA PHE A 398 -11.52 10.23 1.04
C PHE A 398 -10.37 10.50 2.01
N THR A 399 -9.14 10.58 1.48
CA THR A 399 -7.92 10.71 2.27
C THR A 399 -7.82 12.06 2.98
N THR A 400 -7.42 12.05 4.26
CA THR A 400 -7.02 13.27 4.98
C THR A 400 -5.60 13.66 4.57
N GLN A 401 -5.40 14.92 4.17
CA GLN A 401 -4.09 15.43 3.76
C GLN A 401 -3.11 15.51 4.95
N GLU A 402 -1.82 15.62 4.65
CA GLU A 402 -0.79 15.95 5.65
C GLU A 402 -0.93 17.41 6.12
N ALA A 403 -0.48 17.69 7.34
CA ALA A 403 -0.54 19.01 7.94
C ALA A 403 0.35 20.02 7.21
N ASN A 404 -0.01 21.30 7.30
CA ASN A 404 0.85 22.37 6.80
C ASN A 404 2.00 22.69 7.76
N ASP A 405 3.00 21.83 7.83
CA ASP A 405 4.14 22.03 8.72
C ASP A 405 5.48 22.01 7.97
N VAL A 406 6.58 21.94 8.72
CA VAL A 406 7.91 21.85 8.11
C VAL A 406 8.16 20.51 7.42
N GLY A 407 7.35 19.49 7.69
CA GLY A 407 7.50 18.12 7.23
C GLY A 407 7.23 17.98 5.73
N TYR A 408 8.14 17.29 5.06
CA TYR A 408 7.95 16.85 3.68
C TYR A 408 8.09 15.32 3.65
N ILE A 409 7.16 14.65 3.00
CA ILE A 409 7.22 13.20 2.82
C ILE A 409 8.50 12.78 2.08
N HIS A 410 8.89 11.53 2.29
CA HIS A 410 10.12 10.99 1.72
C HIS A 410 10.18 11.12 0.19
N ALA A 411 9.07 10.81 -0.50
CA ALA A 411 8.99 10.86 -1.96
C ALA A 411 9.37 12.24 -2.53
N LEU A 412 8.88 13.32 -1.92
CA LEU A 412 9.19 14.70 -2.34
C LEU A 412 10.56 15.18 -1.88
N ARG A 413 11.04 14.73 -0.72
CA ARG A 413 12.29 15.20 -0.11
C ARG A 413 13.54 14.50 -0.65
N ASN A 414 13.42 13.25 -1.10
CA ASN A 414 14.58 12.43 -1.45
C ASN A 414 14.49 11.74 -2.82
N MET A 415 13.30 11.56 -3.37
CA MET A 415 13.07 10.77 -4.59
C MET A 415 12.46 11.57 -5.73
N LEU A 416 12.31 12.90 -5.58
CA LEU A 416 11.59 13.72 -6.55
C LEU A 416 12.26 13.59 -7.93
N PHE A 417 11.55 12.93 -8.84
CA PHE A 417 11.95 12.63 -10.21
C PHE A 417 13.26 11.83 -10.36
N GLY A 418 13.57 10.94 -9.42
CA GLY A 418 14.64 9.96 -9.63
C GLY A 418 15.13 9.29 -8.36
N ALA A 419 15.77 8.13 -8.53
CA ALA A 419 16.32 7.39 -7.40
C ALA A 419 17.44 8.19 -6.68
N PRO A 420 17.56 8.03 -5.35
CA PRO A 420 18.66 8.58 -4.56
C PRO A 420 20.04 8.27 -5.18
N GLY A 421 20.94 9.25 -5.22
CA GLY A 421 22.28 9.12 -5.80
C GLY A 421 22.35 9.03 -7.34
N MET A 422 21.21 8.86 -8.01
CA MET A 422 21.09 8.70 -9.47
C MET A 422 20.34 9.84 -10.17
N GLY A 423 19.94 10.88 -9.43
CA GLY A 423 19.27 12.07 -10.00
C GLY A 423 18.02 12.53 -9.27
N GLY A 424 17.65 11.90 -8.15
CA GLY A 424 16.58 12.40 -7.28
C GLY A 424 16.80 13.84 -6.82
N MET A 425 15.70 14.56 -6.61
CA MET A 425 15.67 15.93 -6.13
C MET A 425 15.02 16.03 -4.75
N ASP A 426 15.14 17.20 -4.13
CA ASP A 426 14.60 17.52 -2.82
C ASP A 426 13.72 18.77 -2.95
N MET A 427 12.39 18.60 -2.82
CA MET A 427 11.44 19.69 -3.00
C MET A 427 11.62 20.79 -1.95
N CYS A 428 11.79 20.46 -0.67
CA CYS A 428 12.04 21.45 0.38
C CYS A 428 13.32 22.25 0.09
N ALA A 429 14.40 21.57 -0.33
CA ALA A 429 15.64 22.25 -0.70
C ALA A 429 15.46 23.15 -1.94
N ILE A 430 14.69 22.72 -2.94
CA ILE A 430 14.37 23.49 -4.14
C ILE A 430 13.53 24.73 -3.80
N ASP A 431 12.54 24.61 -2.92
CA ASP A 431 11.70 25.73 -2.50
C ASP A 431 12.50 26.78 -1.75
N ILE A 432 13.35 26.36 -0.80
CA ILE A 432 14.31 27.25 -0.13
C ILE A 432 15.20 27.95 -1.17
N GLN A 433 15.80 27.20 -2.08
CA GLN A 433 16.74 27.74 -3.06
C GLN A 433 16.04 28.65 -4.07
N ARG A 434 14.76 28.42 -4.41
CA ARG A 434 13.97 29.30 -5.28
C ARG A 434 13.66 30.63 -4.58
N GLY A 435 13.36 30.60 -3.29
CA GLY A 435 13.25 31.80 -2.47
C GLY A 435 14.55 32.62 -2.46
N ARG A 436 15.70 31.95 -2.36
CA ARG A 436 17.03 32.61 -2.45
C ARG A 436 17.32 33.15 -3.86
N ASP A 437 16.98 32.40 -4.92
CA ASP A 437 17.10 32.83 -6.32
C ASP A 437 16.34 34.14 -6.57
N HIS A 438 15.11 34.23 -6.08
CA HIS A 438 14.24 35.40 -6.23
C HIS A 438 14.59 36.58 -5.32
N GLY A 439 15.68 36.46 -4.54
CA GLY A 439 16.19 37.52 -3.67
C GLY A 439 15.21 37.91 -2.56
N ILE A 440 14.42 36.95 -2.06
CA ILE A 440 13.43 37.14 -1.00
C ILE A 440 14.16 37.51 0.32
N PRO A 441 13.67 38.49 1.11
CA PRO A 441 14.26 38.89 2.40
C PRO A 441 14.02 37.88 3.53
N GLY A 442 14.78 37.96 4.63
CA GLY A 442 14.69 37.05 5.78
C GLY A 442 13.32 37.00 6.45
N TYR A 443 13.03 35.88 7.13
CA TYR A 443 11.76 35.62 7.82
C TYR A 443 11.31 36.78 8.75
N GLY A 444 12.25 37.43 9.44
CA GLY A 444 11.95 38.57 10.32
C GLY A 444 11.25 39.73 9.61
N ALA A 445 11.57 39.98 8.32
CA ALA A 445 10.92 41.03 7.54
C ALA A 445 9.44 40.72 7.26
N PHE A 446 9.10 39.45 7.08
CA PHE A 446 7.72 39.01 6.89
C PHE A 446 6.92 39.06 8.19
N ARG A 447 7.52 38.69 9.33
CA ARG A 447 6.91 38.92 10.64
C ARG A 447 6.56 40.39 10.87
N GLU A 448 7.49 41.30 10.53
CA GLU A 448 7.24 42.74 10.62
C GLU A 448 6.13 43.22 9.66
N LEU A 449 6.09 42.69 8.43
CA LEU A 449 5.05 43.00 7.44
C LEU A 449 3.65 42.72 7.99
N VAL A 450 3.49 41.61 8.71
CA VAL A 450 2.18 41.18 9.27
C VAL A 450 1.93 41.72 10.68
N GLY A 451 2.82 42.57 11.19
CA GLY A 451 2.68 43.22 12.50
C GLY A 451 3.03 42.34 13.71
N LEU A 452 3.69 41.19 13.49
CA LEU A 452 4.19 40.35 14.57
C LEU A 452 5.42 40.97 15.23
N SER A 453 5.60 40.69 16.52
CA SER A 453 6.75 41.22 17.26
C SER A 453 8.05 40.55 16.79
N PRO A 454 9.15 41.32 16.60
CA PRO A 454 10.47 40.74 16.36
C PRO A 454 10.87 39.82 17.51
N THR A 455 11.39 38.64 17.18
CA THR A 455 11.92 37.67 18.15
C THR A 455 13.26 37.11 17.67
N ASN A 456 14.04 36.62 18.63
CA ASN A 456 15.25 35.81 18.39
C ASN A 456 15.14 34.41 19.03
N ASN A 457 13.98 34.02 19.57
CA ASN A 457 13.77 32.69 20.13
C ASN A 457 12.72 31.94 19.30
N TRP A 458 13.02 30.71 18.89
CA TRP A 458 12.07 29.87 18.15
C TRP A 458 10.85 29.45 18.98
N SER A 459 10.96 29.44 20.32
CA SER A 459 9.81 29.20 21.21
C SER A 459 8.74 30.30 21.17
N ASP A 460 9.01 31.44 20.52
CA ASP A 460 8.02 32.49 20.27
C ASP A 460 7.37 32.34 18.87
N VAL A 461 7.76 31.31 18.11
CA VAL A 461 7.31 31.00 16.75
C VAL A 461 6.53 29.68 16.73
N THR A 462 7.07 28.64 17.36
CA THR A 462 6.46 27.30 17.46
C THR A 462 6.31 26.87 18.91
N SER A 463 5.22 26.18 19.19
CA SER A 463 4.92 25.50 20.45
C SER A 463 5.61 24.13 20.56
N ASP A 464 6.06 23.56 19.44
CA ASP A 464 6.86 22.33 19.41
C ASP A 464 8.30 22.63 19.87
N SER A 465 8.61 22.18 21.09
CA SER A 465 9.93 22.39 21.70
C SER A 465 11.06 21.63 20.99
N GLU A 466 10.76 20.51 20.32
CA GLU A 466 11.75 19.74 19.57
C GLU A 466 12.08 20.44 18.25
N LEU A 467 11.05 20.84 17.50
CA LEU A 467 11.21 21.64 16.30
C LEU A 467 11.94 22.95 16.59
N ALA A 468 11.58 23.67 17.66
CA ALA A 468 12.27 24.89 18.08
C ALA A 468 13.77 24.65 18.32
N SER A 469 14.13 23.52 18.92
CA SER A 469 15.53 23.16 19.20
C SER A 469 16.30 22.84 17.92
N ARG A 470 15.68 22.13 16.98
CA ARG A 470 16.25 21.84 15.65
C ARG A 470 16.45 23.13 14.86
N LEU A 471 15.45 24.01 14.83
CA LEU A 471 15.52 25.32 14.19
C LEU A 471 16.60 26.21 14.81
N GLU A 472 16.77 26.23 16.14
CA GLU A 472 17.84 27.00 16.80
C GLU A 472 19.24 26.52 16.38
N SER A 473 19.40 25.21 16.11
CA SER A 473 20.68 24.63 15.73
C SER A 473 21.16 25.08 14.34
N ILE A 474 20.23 25.24 13.38
CA ILE A 474 20.53 25.63 11.98
C ILE A 474 20.35 27.14 11.75
N TYR A 475 19.37 27.74 12.41
CA TYR A 475 19.06 29.17 12.38
C TYR A 475 19.16 29.81 13.76
N PRO A 476 20.38 30.11 14.27
CA PRO A 476 20.55 30.79 15.56
C PRO A 476 19.91 32.19 15.63
N ASN A 477 19.59 32.78 14.48
CA ASN A 477 18.90 34.07 14.38
C ASN A 477 17.61 33.90 13.56
N VAL A 478 16.47 33.89 14.27
CA VAL A 478 15.12 33.76 13.69
C VAL A 478 14.89 34.75 12.55
N SER A 479 15.37 36.00 12.68
CA SER A 479 15.11 37.04 11.68
C SER A 479 15.80 36.77 10.34
N LEU A 480 16.89 36.00 10.33
CA LEU A 480 17.67 35.68 9.14
C LEU A 480 17.27 34.35 8.50
N ALA A 481 16.35 33.60 9.11
CA ALA A 481 15.92 32.31 8.58
C ALA A 481 15.32 32.45 7.18
N ASP A 482 15.39 31.37 6.39
CA ASP A 482 14.64 31.30 5.14
C ASP A 482 13.14 31.38 5.49
N PRO A 483 12.39 32.32 4.88
CA PRO A 483 11.03 32.64 5.29
C PRO A 483 10.05 31.49 5.09
N LEU A 484 10.27 30.62 4.10
CA LEU A 484 9.46 29.41 3.92
C LEU A 484 9.48 28.55 5.19
N ILE A 485 10.68 28.20 5.66
CA ILE A 485 10.87 27.41 6.89
C ILE A 485 10.32 28.16 8.12
N GLY A 486 10.57 29.47 8.18
CA GLY A 486 10.02 30.29 9.25
C GLY A 486 8.50 30.32 9.28
N MET A 487 7.82 30.34 8.12
CA MET A 487 6.36 30.34 7.99
C MET A 487 5.76 28.97 8.33
N TYR A 488 6.32 27.87 7.83
CA TYR A 488 5.88 26.50 8.16
C TYR A 488 6.10 26.13 9.64
N ALA A 489 7.04 26.79 10.32
CA ALA A 489 7.26 26.59 11.73
C ALA A 489 6.27 27.36 12.61
N GLU A 490 5.44 28.27 12.08
CA GLU A 490 4.53 29.03 12.92
C GLU A 490 3.36 28.17 13.41
N ASP A 491 2.97 28.32 14.68
CA ASP A 491 1.75 27.71 15.19
C ASP A 491 0.50 28.19 14.40
N HIS A 492 -0.43 27.27 14.17
CA HIS A 492 -1.71 27.49 13.49
C HIS A 492 -2.73 28.30 14.33
N ASP A 493 -2.50 28.34 15.65
CA ASP A 493 -3.23 29.19 16.58
C ASP A 493 -2.41 30.41 17.00
N TRP A 494 -2.93 31.62 16.78
CA TRP A 494 -2.23 32.84 17.22
C TRP A 494 -3.17 33.94 17.72
N ILE A 495 -2.62 34.89 18.49
CA ILE A 495 -3.36 36.06 18.96
C ILE A 495 -3.19 37.21 17.95
N HIS A 496 -4.28 37.61 17.30
CA HIS A 496 -4.31 38.76 16.40
C HIS A 496 -4.87 40.01 17.10
N HIS A 497 -4.22 41.17 16.87
CA HIS A 497 -4.70 42.46 17.35
C HIS A 497 -5.42 43.21 16.24
N PHE A 498 -6.72 43.43 16.40
CA PHE A 498 -7.53 44.22 15.48
C PHE A 498 -7.43 45.72 15.84
N PRO A 499 -6.70 46.54 15.07
CA PRO A 499 -6.41 47.93 15.48
C PRO A 499 -7.66 48.82 15.50
N GLU A 500 -8.65 48.50 14.68
CA GLU A 500 -9.88 49.28 14.52
C GLU A 500 -10.84 49.13 15.71
N SER A 501 -10.97 47.90 16.24
CA SER A 501 -11.79 47.59 17.42
C SER A 501 -10.99 47.60 18.72
N ASN A 502 -9.66 47.59 18.65
CA ASN A 502 -8.73 47.40 19.77
C ASN A 502 -9.00 46.09 20.54
N GLU A 503 -9.41 45.05 19.82
CA GLU A 503 -9.66 43.71 20.35
C GLU A 503 -8.46 42.78 20.05
N PHE A 504 -8.32 41.75 20.89
CA PHE A 504 -7.37 40.65 20.69
C PHE A 504 -8.17 39.37 20.63
N LEU A 505 -8.11 38.66 19.51
CA LEU A 505 -8.81 37.41 19.30
C LEU A 505 -7.80 36.31 18.98
N THR A 506 -8.06 35.11 19.47
CA THR A 506 -7.38 33.91 18.98
C THR A 506 -7.93 33.62 17.59
N MET A 507 -7.01 33.53 16.63
CA MET A 507 -7.26 33.10 15.26
C MET A 507 -6.75 31.67 15.12
N HIS A 508 -7.42 30.91 14.25
CA HIS A 508 -7.05 29.57 13.86
C HIS A 508 -7.08 29.48 12.33
N SER A 509 -6.10 28.80 11.74
CA SER A 509 -6.00 28.53 10.30
C SER A 509 -5.04 27.37 10.10
N THR A 510 -5.25 26.57 9.06
CA THR A 510 -4.34 25.46 8.72
C THR A 510 -2.96 25.92 8.25
N VAL A 511 -2.67 27.22 8.29
CA VAL A 511 -1.35 27.80 8.04
C VAL A 511 -1.05 28.88 9.08
N GLY A 512 0.24 29.12 9.34
CA GLY A 512 0.68 30.16 10.26
C GLY A 512 0.29 31.60 9.90
N PRO A 513 0.30 32.55 10.87
CA PRO A 513 -0.13 33.95 10.70
C PRO A 513 0.52 34.70 9.54
N THR A 514 1.80 34.46 9.28
CA THR A 514 2.53 35.14 8.22
C THR A 514 2.08 34.63 6.85
N MET A 515 1.95 33.32 6.68
CA MET A 515 1.47 32.70 5.44
C MET A 515 0.00 33.06 5.19
N HIS A 516 -0.83 32.98 6.24
CA HIS A 516 -2.24 33.38 6.23
C HIS A 516 -2.43 34.80 5.69
N TYR A 517 -1.63 35.77 6.16
CA TYR A 517 -1.71 37.15 5.68
C TYR A 517 -1.38 37.28 4.19
N ILE A 518 -0.32 36.62 3.72
CA ILE A 518 0.12 36.71 2.32
C ILE A 518 -0.93 36.11 1.37
N LEU A 519 -1.48 34.95 1.73
CA LEU A 519 -2.56 34.32 0.98
C LEU A 519 -3.79 35.22 0.95
N LYS A 520 -4.27 35.67 2.12
CA LYS A 520 -5.43 36.54 2.24
C LYS A 520 -5.26 37.83 1.43
N GLU A 521 -4.10 38.48 1.50
CA GLU A 521 -3.80 39.72 0.80
C GLU A 521 -3.82 39.54 -0.72
N GLN A 522 -3.19 38.48 -1.24
CA GLN A 522 -3.13 38.24 -2.67
C GLN A 522 -4.51 37.93 -3.24
N PHE A 523 -5.26 37.00 -2.63
CA PHE A 523 -6.62 36.67 -3.07
C PHE A 523 -7.58 37.86 -2.90
N HIS A 524 -7.41 38.69 -1.87
CA HIS A 524 -8.18 39.94 -1.78
C HIS A 524 -7.96 40.83 -3.00
N ARG A 525 -6.68 41.09 -3.38
CA ARG A 525 -6.37 41.92 -4.55
C ARG A 525 -6.90 41.32 -5.84
N LEU A 526 -6.75 40.00 -6.05
CA LEU A 526 -7.28 39.32 -7.24
C LEU A 526 -8.80 39.46 -7.36
N ARG A 527 -9.54 39.32 -6.26
CA ARG A 527 -10.99 39.48 -6.27
C ARG A 527 -11.41 40.90 -6.57
N VAL A 528 -10.99 41.88 -5.77
CA VAL A 528 -11.58 43.23 -5.83
C VAL A 528 -11.18 44.03 -7.06
N SER A 529 -10.09 43.67 -7.73
CA SER A 529 -9.60 44.38 -8.92
C SER A 529 -10.07 43.78 -10.24
N ASP A 530 -10.76 42.64 -10.20
CA ASP A 530 -11.22 41.94 -11.39
C ASP A 530 -12.61 42.45 -11.83
N PRO A 531 -12.72 43.14 -13.00
CA PRO A 531 -14.00 43.65 -13.49
C PRO A 531 -15.01 42.55 -13.85
N LEU A 532 -14.56 41.33 -14.10
CA LEU A 532 -15.40 40.18 -14.48
C LEU A 532 -15.45 39.12 -13.37
N PHE A 533 -15.13 39.49 -12.13
CA PHE A 533 -15.36 38.62 -10.98
C PHE A 533 -16.86 38.30 -10.86
N TYR A 534 -17.18 37.01 -10.67
CA TYR A 534 -18.53 36.49 -10.87
C TYR A 534 -19.63 37.20 -10.07
N GLU A 535 -19.33 37.77 -8.90
CA GLU A 535 -20.33 38.39 -8.03
C GLU A 535 -20.93 39.69 -8.55
N TRP A 536 -20.18 40.44 -9.37
CA TRP A 536 -20.63 41.72 -9.92
C TRP A 536 -20.64 41.76 -11.44
N ASP A 537 -20.29 40.66 -12.10
CA ASP A 537 -20.41 40.54 -13.55
C ASP A 537 -21.89 40.62 -13.99
N PRO A 538 -22.30 41.63 -14.77
CA PRO A 538 -23.68 41.79 -15.18
C PRO A 538 -24.19 40.64 -16.05
N ASP A 539 -23.32 39.99 -16.83
CA ASP A 539 -23.70 38.89 -17.74
C ASP A 539 -24.06 37.61 -16.96
N LEU A 540 -23.55 37.46 -15.73
CA LEU A 540 -23.82 36.31 -14.86
C LEU A 540 -24.97 36.55 -13.86
N SER A 541 -25.55 37.75 -13.84
CA SER A 541 -26.58 38.13 -12.87
C SER A 541 -27.83 37.23 -12.86
N GLN A 542 -28.14 36.57 -13.98
CA GLN A 542 -29.28 35.65 -14.10
C GLN A 542 -29.01 34.25 -13.50
N VAL A 543 -27.74 33.88 -13.36
CA VAL A 543 -27.27 32.57 -12.90
C VAL A 543 -26.45 32.65 -11.60
N LEU A 544 -26.32 33.84 -11.01
CA LEU A 544 -25.47 34.07 -9.85
C LEU A 544 -25.83 33.18 -8.66
N ASP A 545 -27.12 32.96 -8.40
CA ASP A 545 -27.57 32.09 -7.31
C ASP A 545 -27.18 30.62 -7.55
N GLU A 546 -27.11 30.19 -8.81
CA GLU A 546 -26.69 28.83 -9.16
C GLU A 546 -25.17 28.66 -9.06
N ILE A 547 -24.41 29.64 -9.54
CA ILE A 547 -22.96 29.67 -9.37
C ILE A 547 -22.62 29.57 -7.89
N ARG A 548 -23.27 30.40 -7.05
CA ARG A 548 -23.05 30.41 -5.60
C ARG A 548 -23.34 29.09 -4.90
N ASN A 549 -24.30 28.31 -5.42
CA ASN A 549 -24.71 27.04 -4.85
C ASN A 549 -23.99 25.83 -5.47
N THR A 550 -23.12 26.03 -6.47
CA THR A 550 -22.35 24.94 -7.09
C THR A 550 -21.03 24.78 -6.33
N THR A 551 -20.78 23.57 -5.82
CA THR A 551 -19.55 23.15 -5.15
C THR A 551 -18.58 22.46 -6.12
N LEU A 552 -17.36 22.17 -5.68
CA LEU A 552 -16.46 21.29 -6.44
C LEU A 552 -17.06 19.89 -6.61
N THR A 553 -17.67 19.34 -5.57
CA THR A 553 -18.35 18.04 -5.62
C THR A 553 -19.45 18.02 -6.68
N ASP A 554 -20.25 19.09 -6.81
CA ASP A 554 -21.25 19.20 -7.87
C ASP A 554 -20.61 19.10 -9.27
N VAL A 555 -19.48 19.76 -9.49
CA VAL A 555 -18.76 19.71 -10.77
C VAL A 555 -18.22 18.31 -11.02
N ILE A 556 -17.67 17.63 -9.99
CA ILE A 556 -17.18 16.25 -10.10
C ILE A 556 -18.33 15.30 -10.49
N LEU A 557 -19.43 15.30 -9.73
CA LEU A 557 -20.56 14.38 -9.97
C LEU A 557 -21.25 14.62 -11.33
N ARG A 558 -21.28 15.87 -11.83
CA ARG A 558 -21.81 16.19 -13.18
C ARG A 558 -20.97 15.62 -14.32
N ASN A 559 -19.70 15.27 -14.06
CA ASN A 559 -18.71 14.94 -15.10
C ASN A 559 -18.04 13.57 -14.90
N THR A 560 -18.56 12.76 -13.98
CA THR A 560 -18.05 11.41 -13.63
C THR A 560 -19.21 10.41 -13.51
N GLY A 561 -18.85 9.13 -13.43
CA GLY A 561 -19.76 8.04 -13.06
C GLY A 561 -19.91 7.86 -11.55
N ILE A 562 -19.27 8.72 -10.73
CA ILE A 562 -19.27 8.60 -9.27
C ILE A 562 -20.71 8.64 -8.74
N GLU A 563 -21.12 7.64 -7.95
CA GLU A 563 -22.49 7.53 -7.45
C GLU A 563 -22.80 8.54 -6.35
N GLY A 564 -21.83 8.84 -5.51
CA GLY A 564 -21.93 9.89 -4.49
C GLY A 564 -20.62 10.09 -3.73
N MET A 565 -20.49 11.23 -3.08
CA MET A 565 -19.36 11.59 -2.23
C MET A 565 -19.72 12.75 -1.29
N VAL A 566 -18.82 13.07 -0.36
CA VAL A 566 -18.97 14.23 0.53
C VAL A 566 -19.27 15.51 -0.25
N CYS A 567 -20.29 16.26 0.17
CA CYS A 567 -20.76 17.47 -0.51
C CYS A 567 -19.71 18.60 -0.55
N LEU A 568 -18.81 18.64 0.43
CA LEU A 568 -17.66 19.54 0.48
C LEU A 568 -16.39 18.70 0.38
N SER A 569 -15.93 18.44 -0.84
CA SER A 569 -14.77 17.58 -1.10
C SER A 569 -13.46 18.13 -0.55
N MET A 570 -13.39 19.39 -0.11
CA MET A 570 -12.22 19.94 0.62
C MET A 570 -12.02 19.36 2.03
N ILE A 571 -13.04 18.70 2.60
CA ILE A 571 -12.98 18.00 3.89
C ILE A 571 -13.00 16.50 3.62
N SER A 572 -12.14 15.73 4.29
CA SER A 572 -11.99 14.31 3.99
C SER A 572 -13.17 13.48 4.48
N GLU A 573 -13.63 12.55 3.63
CA GLU A 573 -14.68 11.59 4.00
C GLU A 573 -14.23 10.69 5.16
N GLN A 574 -12.93 10.34 5.21
CA GLN A 574 -12.34 9.60 6.32
C GLN A 574 -12.51 10.32 7.66
N HIS A 575 -12.21 11.62 7.73
CA HIS A 575 -12.34 12.39 8.97
C HIS A 575 -13.78 12.39 9.50
N TRP A 576 -14.78 12.42 8.61
CA TRP A 576 -16.19 12.31 9.00
C TRP A 576 -16.53 10.94 9.57
N LEU A 577 -16.07 9.87 8.93
CA LEU A 577 -16.31 8.49 9.37
C LEU A 577 -15.68 8.21 10.75
N GLU A 578 -14.50 8.78 11.02
CA GLU A 578 -13.81 8.61 12.30
C GLU A 578 -14.47 9.41 13.45
N ASN A 579 -15.17 10.49 13.16
CA ASN A 579 -15.71 11.42 14.15
C ASN A 579 -17.25 11.41 14.30
N SER A 580 -17.96 10.55 13.55
CA SER A 580 -19.43 10.43 13.59
C SER A 580 -19.90 9.00 13.91
N GLU A 581 -20.91 8.86 14.77
CA GLU A 581 -21.59 7.58 15.05
C GLU A 581 -22.78 7.33 14.08
N GLU A 582 -23.09 8.26 13.17
CA GLU A 582 -24.23 8.17 12.23
C GLU A 582 -23.82 7.64 10.86
N ASP A 583 -24.75 6.97 10.16
CA ASP A 583 -24.58 6.55 8.76
C ASP A 583 -24.38 7.79 7.87
N PHE A 584 -23.13 8.02 7.45
CA PHE A 584 -22.71 9.19 6.71
C PHE A 584 -23.43 9.36 5.38
N THR A 585 -23.76 8.25 4.71
CA THR A 585 -24.46 8.27 3.41
C THR A 585 -25.91 8.76 3.49
N ALA A 586 -26.48 8.79 4.71
CA ALA A 586 -27.80 9.33 5.00
C ALA A 586 -27.78 10.77 5.54
N SER A 587 -26.59 11.37 5.70
CA SER A 587 -26.41 12.74 6.18
C SER A 587 -26.77 13.78 5.12
N GLU A 588 -27.06 15.02 5.54
CA GLU A 588 -27.23 16.15 4.61
C GLU A 588 -25.89 16.57 3.96
N ASP A 589 -24.77 16.03 4.44
CA ASP A 589 -23.41 16.33 4.00
C ASP A 589 -22.89 15.34 2.93
N TYR A 590 -23.71 14.35 2.53
CA TYR A 590 -23.42 13.41 1.44
C TYR A 590 -24.22 13.74 0.18
N CYS A 591 -23.52 13.93 -0.93
CA CYS A 591 -24.09 14.32 -2.21
C CYS A 591 -24.18 13.12 -3.14
N VAL A 592 -25.38 12.84 -3.65
CA VAL A 592 -25.64 11.74 -4.58
C VAL A 592 -25.72 12.26 -6.01
N ASN A 593 -25.18 11.50 -6.95
CA ASN A 593 -25.21 11.83 -8.35
C ASN A 593 -26.61 11.61 -8.95
N GLU A 594 -27.37 12.69 -9.10
CA GLU A 594 -28.69 12.65 -9.74
C GLU A 594 -28.63 12.39 -11.27
N ASN A 595 -27.43 12.45 -11.88
CA ASN A 595 -27.21 12.36 -13.32
C ASN A 595 -26.81 10.97 -13.85
N LEU A 596 -26.81 9.93 -13.01
CA LEU A 596 -26.48 8.55 -13.43
C LEU A 596 -27.34 8.02 -14.60
N ASN A 597 -28.47 8.67 -14.91
CA ASN A 597 -29.32 8.36 -16.07
C ASN A 597 -28.93 9.10 -17.38
N PHE A 598 -27.87 9.93 -17.39
CA PHE A 598 -27.53 10.88 -18.45
C PHE A 598 -26.08 10.80 -18.96
N ILE A 599 -25.49 9.60 -19.06
CA ILE A 599 -24.16 9.38 -19.65
C ILE A 599 -24.27 9.01 -21.14
N PRO A 600 -23.51 9.63 -22.07
CA PRO A 600 -23.36 9.15 -23.45
C PRO A 600 -22.40 7.96 -23.47
N GLY A 601 -22.95 6.78 -23.19
CA GLY A 601 -22.28 5.50 -23.33
C GLY A 601 -22.93 4.50 -22.36
N PRO A 602 -23.39 3.32 -22.83
CA PRO A 602 -23.85 2.33 -21.88
C PRO A 602 -22.66 1.95 -20.99
N PRO A 603 -22.89 1.63 -19.71
CA PRO A 603 -21.98 0.74 -19.02
C PRO A 603 -21.86 -0.48 -19.94
N ILE A 604 -20.66 -0.73 -20.44
CA ILE A 604 -20.38 -2.09 -20.87
C ILE A 604 -20.50 -2.85 -19.56
N GLU A 605 -21.57 -3.65 -19.43
CA GLU A 605 -21.48 -4.88 -18.66
C GLU A 605 -20.28 -5.61 -19.25
N ILE A 606 -19.09 -5.33 -18.68
CA ILE A 606 -18.07 -6.33 -18.63
C ILE A 606 -18.79 -7.41 -17.84
N ASN A 607 -19.17 -8.49 -18.50
CA ASN A 607 -19.38 -9.74 -17.81
C ASN A 607 -18.00 -10.19 -17.29
N ASN A 608 -17.37 -9.37 -16.46
CA ASN A 608 -16.65 -9.91 -15.34
C ASN A 608 -17.78 -10.21 -14.36
N PRO A 609 -17.94 -11.45 -13.90
CA PRO A 609 -18.75 -11.69 -12.73
C PRO A 609 -18.08 -10.91 -11.60
N THR A 610 -18.43 -9.63 -11.43
CA THR A 610 -18.12 -8.89 -10.22
C THR A 610 -18.98 -9.54 -9.15
N GLN A 611 -18.40 -10.53 -8.48
CA GLN A 611 -18.73 -10.79 -7.10
C GLN A 611 -18.70 -9.44 -6.39
N ASP A 612 -19.81 -9.12 -5.75
CA ASP A 612 -19.95 -8.01 -4.82
C ASP A 612 -18.80 -8.11 -3.81
N ARG A 613 -17.80 -7.20 -3.84
CA ARG A 613 -16.59 -7.33 -3.00
C ARG A 613 -16.88 -7.20 -1.50
N SER A 614 -18.04 -6.67 -1.12
CA SER A 614 -18.51 -6.75 0.27
C SER A 614 -18.98 -8.15 0.70
N THR A 615 -19.02 -9.08 -0.25
CA THR A 615 -19.39 -10.49 -0.04
C THR A 615 -18.23 -11.47 -0.22
N VAL A 616 -17.01 -11.00 -0.52
CA VAL A 616 -15.84 -11.87 -0.66
C VAL A 616 -15.16 -12.03 0.71
N LEU A 617 -14.64 -10.95 1.29
CA LEU A 617 -13.89 -11.07 2.53
C LEU A 617 -14.78 -11.23 3.78
N ASN A 618 -14.85 -12.44 4.31
CA ASN A 618 -15.57 -12.76 5.54
C ASN A 618 -14.65 -12.86 6.78
N ALA A 619 -13.66 -11.97 6.89
CA ALA A 619 -12.71 -11.93 7.99
C ALA A 619 -12.39 -10.49 8.41
N LYS A 620 -11.80 -10.31 9.58
CA LYS A 620 -11.17 -9.07 10.03
C LYS A 620 -10.06 -9.39 11.01
N MET A 621 -8.89 -8.84 10.74
CA MET A 621 -7.73 -8.91 11.61
C MET A 621 -7.74 -7.76 12.61
N THR A 622 -7.51 -8.08 13.87
CA THR A 622 -7.38 -7.09 14.95
C THR A 622 -6.04 -7.26 15.65
N GLU A 623 -5.22 -6.21 15.66
CA GLU A 623 -3.95 -6.28 16.39
C GLU A 623 -4.16 -6.47 17.91
N ARG A 624 -3.51 -7.49 18.47
CA ARG A 624 -3.56 -7.88 19.90
C ARG A 624 -2.19 -7.96 20.56
N THR A 625 -1.12 -7.57 19.88
CA THR A 625 0.29 -7.58 20.33
C THR A 625 0.50 -7.16 21.80
N ALA A 626 -0.06 -6.03 22.21
CA ALA A 626 0.14 -5.47 23.56
C ALA A 626 -0.53 -6.29 24.68
N ARG A 627 -1.53 -7.11 24.35
CA ARG A 627 -2.29 -7.92 25.32
C ARG A 627 -1.92 -9.39 25.28
N SER A 628 -1.31 -9.86 24.19
CA SER A 628 -0.90 -11.26 24.03
C SER A 628 0.35 -11.62 24.82
N GLY A 629 1.18 -10.64 25.19
CA GLY A 629 2.48 -10.89 25.84
C GLY A 629 3.65 -10.96 24.85
N LEU A 630 3.37 -10.96 23.53
CA LEU A 630 4.39 -10.95 22.49
C LEU A 630 5.03 -9.57 22.28
N GLY A 631 4.30 -8.46 22.53
CA GLY A 631 4.82 -7.10 22.32
C GLY A 631 5.95 -6.65 23.26
N GLY A 632 6.30 -7.46 24.26
CA GLY A 632 7.33 -7.12 25.26
C GLY A 632 8.61 -7.95 25.15
N ILE A 633 8.73 -8.82 24.13
CA ILE A 633 9.88 -9.70 24.01
C ILE A 633 11.11 -8.92 23.53
N ASP A 634 12.26 -9.26 24.09
CA ASP A 634 13.53 -8.66 23.73
C ASP A 634 14.18 -9.49 22.63
N LEU A 635 14.12 -9.00 21.40
CA LEU A 635 14.84 -9.59 20.25
C LEU A 635 16.32 -9.19 20.25
N GLY A 636 16.75 -8.34 21.20
CA GLY A 636 18.06 -7.71 21.28
C GLY A 636 18.04 -6.33 20.62
N MET A 637 18.24 -6.29 19.31
CA MET A 637 18.29 -5.05 18.54
C MET A 637 17.07 -4.94 17.63
N THR A 638 16.48 -3.74 17.58
CA THR A 638 15.49 -3.35 16.57
C THR A 638 16.05 -2.13 15.85
N SER A 639 16.69 -2.29 14.69
CA SER A 639 17.17 -1.14 13.90
C SER A 639 17.57 -1.47 12.46
N GLU A 640 17.50 -0.43 11.63
CA GLU A 640 18.08 -0.27 10.29
C GLU A 640 17.58 -1.25 9.19
N TRP A 641 17.70 -0.82 7.93
CA TRP A 641 17.20 -1.54 6.76
C TRP A 641 17.98 -2.82 6.45
N ALA A 642 19.16 -3.02 7.03
CA ALA A 642 20.05 -4.16 6.74
C ALA A 642 19.85 -5.37 7.67
N SER A 643 18.93 -5.29 8.64
CA SER A 643 18.70 -6.37 9.61
C SER A 643 17.93 -7.56 9.01
N TYR A 644 18.33 -8.78 9.36
CA TYR A 644 17.62 -10.03 9.04
C TYR A 644 16.92 -10.62 10.27
N GLY A 645 15.88 -11.43 10.03
CA GLY A 645 15.00 -11.98 11.05
C GLY A 645 13.95 -10.98 11.56
N PRO A 646 13.22 -11.28 12.65
CA PRO A 646 13.28 -12.55 13.37
C PRO A 646 12.53 -13.64 12.59
N SER A 647 12.99 -14.89 12.72
CA SER A 647 12.17 -16.03 12.32
C SER A 647 11.08 -16.33 13.34
N ILE A 648 10.00 -16.96 12.88
CA ILE A 648 8.86 -17.33 13.71
C ILE A 648 8.40 -18.73 13.30
N ALA A 649 8.40 -19.65 14.26
CA ALA A 649 8.00 -21.04 14.04
C ALA A 649 6.95 -21.48 15.09
N PRO A 650 5.70 -21.76 14.68
CA PRO A 650 4.67 -22.27 15.57
C PRO A 650 4.84 -23.78 15.81
N GLY A 651 4.57 -24.27 17.01
CA GLY A 651 4.59 -25.70 17.34
C GLY A 651 4.11 -25.97 18.77
N ASP A 652 3.45 -27.09 19.01
CA ASP A 652 3.01 -27.53 20.34
C ASP A 652 4.13 -28.36 20.99
N CYS A 653 5.06 -27.70 21.72
CA CYS A 653 6.26 -28.38 22.23
C CYS A 653 6.07 -29.11 23.57
N ASP A 654 4.91 -28.98 24.21
CA ASP A 654 4.58 -29.72 25.43
C ASP A 654 3.36 -30.64 25.31
N GLY A 655 2.75 -30.70 24.13
CA GLY A 655 1.66 -31.59 23.80
C GLY A 655 0.36 -31.24 24.54
N ASP A 656 0.19 -29.99 24.97
CA ASP A 656 -1.03 -29.55 25.66
C ASP A 656 -2.18 -29.16 24.72
N GLY A 657 -1.91 -29.13 23.41
CA GLY A 657 -2.83 -28.83 22.33
C GLY A 657 -2.98 -27.34 22.02
N LEU A 658 -2.22 -26.47 22.68
CA LEU A 658 -2.09 -25.06 22.35
C LEU A 658 -0.79 -24.82 21.58
N ILE A 659 -0.86 -23.98 20.55
CA ILE A 659 0.31 -23.75 19.69
C ILE A 659 1.25 -22.72 20.35
N ASP A 660 2.49 -23.13 20.65
CA ASP A 660 3.55 -22.26 21.13
C ASP A 660 4.32 -21.60 19.97
N ILE A 661 5.17 -20.62 20.28
CA ILE A 661 5.94 -19.88 19.27
C ILE A 661 7.40 -19.81 19.65
N ALA A 662 8.27 -20.38 18.81
CA ALA A 662 9.70 -20.10 18.82
C ALA A 662 10.01 -18.88 17.93
N VAL A 663 10.80 -17.95 18.46
CA VAL A 663 11.19 -16.71 17.77
C VAL A 663 12.71 -16.65 17.67
N GLY A 664 13.21 -16.46 16.45
CA GLY A 664 14.63 -16.35 16.14
C GLY A 664 15.21 -14.98 16.46
N ALA A 665 16.47 -14.80 16.08
CA ALA A 665 17.20 -13.57 16.35
C ALA A 665 16.98 -12.52 15.26
N VAL A 666 16.99 -11.24 15.65
CA VAL A 666 17.26 -10.14 14.72
C VAL A 666 18.76 -9.86 14.73
N PHE A 667 19.41 -9.89 13.58
CA PHE A 667 20.84 -9.59 13.47
C PHE A 667 21.14 -8.68 12.29
N ASP A 668 22.21 -7.89 12.40
CA ASP A 668 22.61 -6.90 11.40
C ASP A 668 23.85 -7.38 10.65
N GLN A 669 23.68 -7.68 9.37
CA GLN A 669 24.77 -8.10 8.51
C GLN A 669 25.78 -6.98 8.24
N GLU A 670 25.32 -5.73 8.09
CA GLU A 670 26.18 -4.58 7.78
C GLU A 670 27.02 -4.18 8.99
N GLY A 671 26.47 -4.34 10.20
CA GLY A 671 27.19 -4.17 11.45
C GLY A 671 28.46 -5.04 11.54
N TRP A 672 28.47 -6.23 10.91
CA TRP A 672 29.67 -7.08 10.83
C TRP A 672 30.78 -6.45 10.00
N GLU A 673 30.44 -5.86 8.86
CA GLU A 673 31.35 -5.16 7.96
C GLU A 673 31.93 -3.91 8.61
N LYS A 674 31.06 -3.11 9.24
CA LYS A 674 31.39 -1.81 9.84
C LYS A 674 32.16 -1.90 11.15
N GLY A 675 32.12 -3.04 11.81
CA GLY A 675 32.82 -3.20 13.08
C GLY A 675 32.00 -2.78 14.31
N ASP A 676 30.66 -2.83 14.25
CA ASP A 676 29.77 -2.34 15.32
C ASP A 676 29.75 -3.23 16.58
N GLU A 677 29.26 -2.72 17.71
CA GLU A 677 29.22 -3.50 18.97
C GLU A 677 27.93 -4.35 19.11
N PHE A 678 26.90 -4.10 18.31
CA PHE A 678 25.58 -4.73 18.39
C PHE A 678 25.22 -5.36 17.04
N ARG A 679 25.53 -6.65 16.84
CA ARG A 679 25.39 -7.33 15.53
C ARG A 679 24.59 -8.62 15.57
N THR A 680 24.18 -9.07 16.76
CA THR A 680 23.53 -10.36 17.00
C THR A 680 22.33 -10.15 17.90
N GLY A 681 21.33 -11.01 17.77
CA GLY A 681 20.08 -10.94 18.54
C GLY A 681 19.97 -12.01 19.62
N ARG A 682 18.73 -12.25 20.03
CA ARG A 682 18.30 -13.24 21.02
C ARG A 682 17.18 -14.10 20.45
N MET A 683 17.20 -15.40 20.77
CA MET A 683 16.06 -16.30 20.56
C MET A 683 15.10 -16.23 21.75
N ASN A 684 13.82 -16.48 21.49
CA ASN A 684 12.78 -16.56 22.51
C ASN A 684 11.86 -17.76 22.26
N LEU A 685 11.31 -18.35 23.32
CA LEU A 685 10.25 -19.35 23.26
C LEU A 685 9.07 -18.89 24.09
N MET A 686 7.94 -18.73 23.42
CA MET A 686 6.72 -18.16 23.94
C MET A 686 5.67 -19.26 24.08
N LYS A 687 5.43 -19.69 25.31
CA LYS A 687 4.43 -20.71 25.62
C LYS A 687 3.03 -20.12 25.61
N ASN A 688 2.13 -20.70 24.84
CA ASN A 688 0.71 -20.35 24.83
C ASN A 688 0.03 -20.89 26.10
N ILE A 689 -0.79 -20.05 26.73
CA ILE A 689 -1.54 -20.39 27.95
C ILE A 689 -3.06 -20.27 27.74
N GLY A 690 -3.49 -20.13 26.49
CA GLY A 690 -4.87 -19.97 26.05
C GLY A 690 -5.34 -18.52 26.03
N ASP A 691 -6.50 -18.30 25.40
CA ASP A 691 -7.13 -16.98 25.23
C ASP A 691 -6.16 -15.93 24.62
N ASN A 692 -5.40 -16.32 23.58
CA ASN A 692 -4.43 -15.47 22.88
C ASN A 692 -3.34 -14.86 23.78
N GLN A 693 -2.93 -15.58 24.84
CA GLN A 693 -1.87 -15.15 25.77
C GLN A 693 -0.67 -16.08 25.76
N PHE A 694 0.51 -15.47 25.78
CA PHE A 694 1.81 -16.12 25.74
C PHE A 694 2.69 -15.68 26.91
N ILE A 695 3.51 -16.60 27.41
CA ILE A 695 4.52 -16.36 28.43
C ILE A 695 5.92 -16.77 27.93
N ASP A 696 6.92 -15.93 28.17
CA ASP A 696 8.32 -16.24 27.84
C ASP A 696 8.85 -17.33 28.78
N ILE A 697 9.19 -18.50 28.23
CA ILE A 697 9.80 -19.64 28.93
C ILE A 697 11.25 -19.90 28.48
N THR A 698 11.87 -18.97 27.77
CA THR A 698 13.19 -19.17 27.12
C THR A 698 14.28 -19.62 28.09
N GLU A 699 14.38 -18.99 29.27
CA GLU A 699 15.41 -19.37 30.27
C GLU A 699 15.17 -20.77 30.86
N GLU A 700 13.91 -21.21 30.87
CA GLU A 700 13.45 -22.44 31.51
C GLU A 700 13.52 -23.62 30.53
N SER A 701 13.34 -23.36 29.24
CA SER A 701 13.41 -24.32 28.15
C SER A 701 14.83 -24.77 27.82
N GLY A 702 15.85 -24.02 28.24
CA GLY A 702 17.26 -24.35 27.96
C GLY A 702 17.77 -23.84 26.61
N LEU A 703 16.96 -23.09 25.87
CA LEU A 703 17.38 -22.41 24.64
C LEU A 703 18.39 -21.27 24.93
N PRO A 704 19.27 -20.95 23.97
CA PRO A 704 20.26 -19.89 24.14
C PRO A 704 19.62 -18.50 24.19
N THR A 705 20.00 -17.71 25.20
CA THR A 705 19.36 -16.40 25.48
C THR A 705 20.09 -15.19 24.87
N SER A 706 21.19 -15.36 24.13
CA SER A 706 21.98 -14.22 23.61
C SER A 706 23.00 -14.62 22.54
N ASN A 707 23.43 -13.65 21.72
CA ASN A 707 24.46 -13.78 20.67
C ASN A 707 24.07 -14.76 19.55
N SER A 708 22.80 -14.75 19.16
CA SER A 708 22.28 -15.63 18.12
C SER A 708 22.18 -14.91 16.78
N THR A 709 22.38 -15.67 15.71
CA THR A 709 22.10 -15.32 14.31
C THR A 709 21.15 -16.35 13.70
N ALA A 710 20.25 -16.89 14.54
CA ALA A 710 19.21 -17.85 14.17
C ALA A 710 18.24 -17.22 13.18
N LEU A 711 18.47 -17.49 11.90
CA LEU A 711 17.70 -16.94 10.79
C LEU A 711 16.53 -17.84 10.41
N GLY A 712 16.67 -19.16 10.55
CA GLY A 712 15.63 -20.14 10.26
C GLY A 712 15.34 -21.03 11.46
N LEU A 713 14.06 -21.26 11.74
CA LEU A 713 13.58 -22.16 12.80
C LEU A 713 12.57 -23.13 12.20
N THR A 714 12.74 -24.42 12.46
CA THR A 714 11.81 -25.48 12.01
C THR A 714 11.63 -26.55 13.07
N TRP A 715 10.39 -27.01 13.23
CA TRP A 715 10.01 -28.10 14.13
C TRP A 715 9.97 -29.44 13.39
N ALA A 716 10.43 -30.50 14.04
CA ALA A 716 10.31 -31.89 13.56
C ALA A 716 10.52 -32.87 14.72
N ASP A 717 9.76 -33.96 14.79
CA ASP A 717 10.07 -35.12 15.65
C ASP A 717 11.11 -36.01 14.93
N PHE A 718 12.40 -35.69 15.09
CA PHE A 718 13.44 -36.34 14.29
C PHE A 718 13.85 -37.72 14.83
N ASP A 719 13.58 -38.01 16.11
CA ASP A 719 13.91 -39.28 16.74
C ASP A 719 12.71 -40.19 17.05
N ASN A 720 11.53 -39.80 16.53
CA ASN A 720 10.28 -40.55 16.55
C ASN A 720 9.79 -40.84 17.98
N ASP A 721 10.04 -39.92 18.91
CA ASP A 721 9.68 -40.06 20.32
C ASP A 721 8.34 -39.39 20.70
N GLY A 722 7.78 -38.61 19.78
CA GLY A 722 6.49 -37.94 19.87
C GLY A 722 6.55 -36.51 20.42
N ASP A 723 7.73 -36.01 20.78
CA ASP A 723 7.95 -34.62 21.20
C ASP A 723 8.58 -33.82 20.04
N LEU A 724 8.05 -32.62 19.73
CA LEU A 724 8.62 -31.79 18.66
C LEU A 724 9.99 -31.22 19.04
N ASP A 725 10.99 -31.43 18.19
CA ASP A 725 12.34 -30.89 18.33
C ASP A 725 12.54 -29.63 17.47
N LEU A 726 13.47 -28.76 17.89
CA LEU A 726 13.72 -27.49 17.22
C LEU A 726 15.07 -27.48 16.50
N HIS A 727 15.05 -27.39 15.18
CA HIS A 727 16.23 -27.12 14.36
C HIS A 727 16.42 -25.61 14.16
N VAL A 728 17.67 -25.16 14.26
CA VAL A 728 18.06 -23.75 14.19
C VAL A 728 19.14 -23.57 13.13
N SER A 729 18.80 -22.83 12.08
CA SER A 729 19.73 -22.39 11.04
C SER A 729 20.41 -21.09 11.45
N ASN A 730 21.72 -21.16 11.69
CA ASN A 730 22.54 -20.03 12.10
C ASN A 730 23.30 -19.43 10.92
N PHE A 731 23.21 -18.11 10.77
CA PHE A 731 23.89 -17.42 9.67
C PHE A 731 25.39 -17.19 9.94
N GLY A 732 25.75 -16.77 11.16
CA GLY A 732 27.12 -16.37 11.51
C GLY A 732 27.50 -14.93 11.13
N GLU A 733 28.77 -14.70 10.80
CA GLU A 733 29.33 -13.38 10.45
C GLU A 733 29.34 -13.18 8.93
N ALA A 734 28.85 -12.04 8.44
CA ALA A 734 28.95 -11.67 7.03
C ALA A 734 30.36 -11.14 6.70
N ASP A 735 31.34 -12.03 6.48
CA ASP A 735 32.72 -11.67 6.13
C ASP A 735 33.19 -12.40 4.87
N VAL A 736 33.17 -11.68 3.74
CA VAL A 736 33.56 -12.20 2.42
C VAL A 736 35.06 -12.57 2.31
N GLU A 737 35.91 -12.06 3.19
CA GLU A 737 37.35 -12.35 3.23
C GLU A 737 37.69 -13.57 4.11
N ASN A 738 36.73 -14.05 4.92
CA ASN A 738 36.92 -15.17 5.84
C ASN A 738 36.02 -16.36 5.45
N ASP A 739 36.61 -17.38 4.84
CA ASP A 739 35.94 -18.63 4.43
C ASP A 739 35.41 -19.50 5.59
N SER A 740 35.43 -19.02 6.83
CA SER A 740 34.96 -19.74 8.03
C SER A 740 34.21 -18.81 8.97
N SER A 741 33.50 -17.84 8.40
CA SER A 741 32.71 -16.84 9.11
C SER A 741 31.29 -17.29 9.44
N GLY A 742 30.80 -18.38 8.83
CA GLY A 742 29.52 -19.01 9.19
C GLY A 742 29.48 -19.55 10.61
N ALA A 743 28.28 -19.88 11.09
CA ALA A 743 28.05 -20.40 12.44
C ALA A 743 27.43 -21.80 12.38
N PRO A 744 27.81 -22.72 13.29
CA PRO A 744 27.21 -24.05 13.33
C PRO A 744 25.71 -23.97 13.62
N ASN A 745 24.92 -24.71 12.84
CA ASN A 745 23.52 -24.98 13.13
C ASN A 745 23.38 -25.74 14.45
N GLU A 746 22.22 -25.57 15.09
CA GLU A 746 21.87 -26.21 16.34
C GLU A 746 20.62 -27.08 16.13
N LEU A 747 20.53 -28.16 16.90
CA LEU A 747 19.37 -29.06 16.94
C LEU A 747 19.09 -29.34 18.40
N PHE A 748 17.93 -28.91 18.84
CA PHE A 748 17.48 -28.97 20.22
C PHE A 748 16.51 -30.13 20.37
N ARG A 749 16.97 -31.24 20.94
CA ARG A 749 16.07 -32.35 21.27
C ARG A 749 15.21 -31.98 22.46
N ASN A 750 13.91 -32.14 22.34
CA ASN A 750 12.94 -31.97 23.39
C ASN A 750 12.98 -33.19 24.32
N GLU A 751 13.18 -32.95 25.62
CA GLU A 751 13.17 -34.00 26.64
C GLU A 751 11.80 -34.05 27.37
N GLY A 752 10.79 -33.43 26.76
CA GLY A 752 9.42 -33.21 27.23
C GLY A 752 9.21 -31.87 27.94
N ASP A 753 7.95 -31.41 27.97
CA ASP A 753 7.51 -30.14 28.58
C ASP A 753 8.29 -28.90 28.05
N CYS A 754 8.62 -28.87 26.75
CA CYS A 754 9.44 -27.83 26.10
C CYS A 754 10.83 -27.64 26.74
N ILE A 755 11.47 -28.71 27.23
CA ILE A 755 12.83 -28.65 27.82
C ILE A 755 13.82 -29.26 26.85
N PHE A 756 14.78 -28.46 26.38
CA PHE A 756 15.64 -28.81 25.27
C PHE A 756 17.09 -29.12 25.66
N THR A 757 17.71 -30.03 24.90
CA THR A 757 19.15 -30.29 24.90
C THR A 757 19.73 -30.11 23.51
N GLU A 758 20.75 -29.25 23.36
CA GLU A 758 21.48 -29.08 22.09
C GLU A 758 22.33 -30.32 21.78
N ILE A 759 22.15 -30.90 20.59
CA ILE A 759 22.77 -32.16 20.17
C ILE A 759 23.27 -32.17 18.71
N ALA A 760 23.24 -31.06 17.96
CA ALA A 760 23.52 -31.04 16.51
C ALA A 760 24.83 -31.73 16.16
N LYS A 761 25.89 -31.42 16.90
CA LYS A 761 27.21 -32.01 16.71
C LYS A 761 27.27 -33.50 17.06
N GLU A 762 26.48 -33.92 18.04
CA GLU A 762 26.44 -35.32 18.46
C GLU A 762 25.81 -36.19 17.38
N VAL A 763 24.78 -35.67 16.70
CA VAL A 763 24.04 -36.38 15.65
C VAL A 763 24.52 -36.09 14.23
N GLY A 764 25.33 -35.05 14.01
CA GLY A 764 26.03 -34.80 12.73
C GLY A 764 25.48 -33.66 11.87
N VAL A 765 24.62 -32.80 12.39
CA VAL A 765 23.96 -31.69 11.65
C VAL A 765 24.51 -30.29 12.00
N ASP A 766 25.71 -30.20 12.60
CA ASP A 766 26.38 -28.93 12.94
C ASP A 766 26.98 -28.20 11.71
N ASN A 767 26.19 -28.06 10.64
CA ASN A 767 26.52 -27.32 9.42
C ASN A 767 27.01 -25.92 9.81
N SER A 768 28.26 -25.58 9.45
CA SER A 768 28.90 -24.30 9.82
C SER A 768 28.91 -23.27 8.68
N GLY A 769 28.07 -23.45 7.66
CA GLY A 769 27.84 -22.45 6.61
C GLY A 769 27.02 -21.26 7.10
N HIS A 770 26.67 -20.38 6.17
CA HIS A 770 25.74 -19.28 6.35
C HIS A 770 24.31 -19.76 6.11
N SER A 771 23.81 -20.55 7.06
CA SER A 771 22.53 -21.23 6.92
C SER A 771 21.35 -20.28 7.01
N SER A 772 20.44 -20.42 6.06
CA SER A 772 19.19 -19.65 5.97
C SER A 772 18.02 -20.41 6.59
N LYS A 773 17.82 -21.67 6.18
CA LYS A 773 16.72 -22.52 6.65
C LYS A 773 16.98 -24.02 6.46
N GLY A 774 16.32 -24.85 7.26
CA GLY A 774 16.26 -26.30 7.07
C GLY A 774 14.87 -26.76 6.65
N LEU A 775 14.78 -27.71 5.71
CA LEU A 775 13.55 -28.37 5.30
C LEU A 775 13.58 -29.84 5.73
N TRP A 776 12.48 -30.35 6.28
CA TRP A 776 12.36 -31.75 6.65
C TRP A 776 11.45 -32.52 5.68
N ALA A 777 11.84 -33.74 5.34
CA ALA A 777 11.04 -34.70 4.58
C ALA A 777 11.61 -36.11 4.81
N ASP A 778 10.86 -37.15 4.51
CA ASP A 778 11.34 -38.54 4.47
C ASP A 778 11.57 -38.90 3.00
N TYR A 779 12.77 -38.63 2.46
CA TYR A 779 12.97 -38.66 1.00
C TYR A 779 13.21 -40.07 0.45
N ASP A 780 13.52 -41.05 1.30
CA ASP A 780 13.75 -42.43 0.92
C ASP A 780 12.70 -43.42 1.46
N HIS A 781 11.62 -42.90 2.05
CA HIS A 781 10.43 -43.60 2.55
C HIS A 781 10.78 -44.67 3.57
N ASP A 782 11.73 -44.34 4.43
CA ASP A 782 12.14 -45.20 5.51
C ASP A 782 11.39 -44.86 6.82
N GLY A 783 10.62 -43.78 6.86
CA GLY A 783 9.83 -43.34 8.02
C GLY A 783 10.61 -42.46 9.00
N ASP A 784 11.88 -42.17 8.72
CA ASP A 784 12.68 -41.21 9.46
C ASP A 784 12.69 -39.85 8.73
N LEU A 785 12.59 -38.75 9.48
CA LEU A 785 12.70 -37.42 8.88
C LEU A 785 14.17 -37.08 8.59
N ASP A 786 14.44 -36.75 7.33
CA ASP A 786 15.71 -36.26 6.80
C ASP A 786 15.74 -34.73 6.74
N LEU A 787 16.94 -34.16 6.74
CA LEU A 787 17.13 -32.70 6.81
C LEU A 787 17.87 -32.18 5.57
N TYR A 788 17.23 -31.29 4.82
CA TYR A 788 17.86 -30.47 3.80
C TYR A 788 18.23 -29.09 4.37
N SER A 789 19.52 -28.86 4.64
CA SER A 789 20.05 -27.62 5.19
C SER A 789 20.53 -26.70 4.08
N MET A 790 19.90 -25.53 3.95
CA MET A 790 20.20 -24.52 2.94
C MET A 790 21.16 -23.46 3.45
N ASN A 791 22.07 -23.05 2.59
CA ASN A 791 23.03 -21.97 2.84
C ASN A 791 22.80 -20.84 1.83
N PHE A 792 22.69 -19.62 2.33
CA PHE A 792 22.65 -18.44 1.47
C PHE A 792 24.05 -18.11 0.94
N GLY A 793 25.08 -18.32 1.74
CA GLY A 793 26.43 -17.82 1.48
C GLY A 793 26.63 -16.41 2.04
N ILE A 794 27.46 -15.59 1.38
CA ILE A 794 27.88 -14.30 1.94
C ILE A 794 27.55 -13.18 0.96
N LEU A 795 26.83 -12.17 1.44
CA LEU A 795 26.61 -10.90 0.76
C LEU A 795 27.37 -9.80 1.51
N SER A 796 28.18 -9.04 0.78
CA SER A 796 28.84 -7.83 1.27
C SER A 796 28.36 -6.60 0.51
N GLU A 797 27.66 -5.73 1.22
CA GLU A 797 27.09 -4.51 0.66
C GLU A 797 28.10 -3.36 0.67
N GLU A 798 29.04 -3.32 1.64
CA GLU A 798 30.16 -2.37 1.61
C GLU A 798 31.08 -2.62 0.41
N GLN A 799 31.39 -3.89 0.13
CA GLN A 799 32.34 -4.27 -0.92
C GLN A 799 31.67 -4.56 -2.27
N LEU A 800 30.35 -4.68 -2.30
CA LEU A 800 29.56 -5.09 -3.47
C LEU A 800 30.00 -6.45 -3.99
N LEU A 801 30.18 -7.39 -3.08
CA LEU A 801 30.62 -8.75 -3.37
C LEU A 801 29.62 -9.75 -2.83
N VAL A 802 29.51 -10.87 -3.52
CA VAL A 802 28.71 -12.02 -3.08
C VAL A 802 29.48 -13.32 -3.29
N ARG A 803 29.27 -14.30 -2.43
CA ARG A 803 29.87 -15.63 -2.51
C ARG A 803 28.80 -16.69 -2.27
N GLN A 804 28.67 -17.57 -3.25
CA GLN A 804 27.76 -18.73 -3.23
C GLN A 804 28.22 -19.76 -2.22
N GLU A 805 27.30 -20.53 -1.65
CA GLU A 805 27.63 -21.64 -0.75
C GLU A 805 26.79 -22.90 -1.06
N SER A 806 27.33 -24.08 -0.83
CA SER A 806 26.65 -25.35 -1.15
C SER A 806 25.70 -25.79 -0.02
N ASN A 807 24.51 -26.25 -0.38
CA ASN A 807 23.54 -26.86 0.53
C ASN A 807 23.93 -28.30 0.94
N ILE A 808 23.32 -28.83 2.00
CA ILE A 808 23.59 -30.19 2.47
C ILE A 808 22.27 -30.96 2.70
N LEU A 809 22.16 -32.16 2.10
CA LEU A 809 21.14 -33.14 2.48
C LEU A 809 21.73 -34.14 3.47
N TYR A 810 21.01 -34.37 4.56
CA TYR A 810 21.34 -35.29 5.63
C TYR A 810 20.33 -36.41 5.70
N GLN A 811 20.80 -37.66 5.55
CA GLN A 811 19.97 -38.84 5.75
C GLN A 811 19.96 -39.21 7.23
N ASN A 812 18.79 -39.33 7.84
CA ASN A 812 18.62 -39.90 9.17
C ASN A 812 18.88 -41.42 9.12
N GLN A 813 19.38 -41.99 10.21
CA GLN A 813 19.80 -43.40 10.26
C GLN A 813 19.11 -44.14 11.41
N LEU A 814 17.95 -43.63 11.85
CA LEU A 814 17.25 -44.13 13.02
C LEU A 814 16.76 -45.56 12.77
N LYS A 815 16.24 -45.88 11.59
CA LYS A 815 15.79 -47.21 11.19
C LYS A 815 16.93 -48.19 11.00
N GLU A 816 18.05 -47.77 10.40
CA GLU A 816 19.22 -48.61 10.13
C GLU A 816 19.93 -48.97 11.43
N THR A 817 20.06 -48.01 12.34
CA THR A 817 20.98 -48.10 13.48
C THR A 817 20.29 -48.16 14.84
N GLY A 818 19.00 -47.80 14.92
CA GLY A 818 18.23 -47.62 16.14
C GLY A 818 18.60 -46.34 16.91
N MET A 819 19.27 -45.39 16.26
CA MET A 819 19.65 -44.09 16.82
C MET A 819 19.60 -43.04 15.71
N ALA A 820 18.90 -41.93 15.93
CA ALA A 820 18.84 -40.83 14.99
C ALA A 820 20.21 -40.13 14.88
N ASN A 821 21.00 -40.55 13.89
CA ASN A 821 22.25 -39.91 13.49
C ASN A 821 22.15 -39.59 12.01
N PHE A 822 22.68 -38.45 11.63
CA PHE A 822 22.58 -37.91 10.28
C PHE A 822 23.88 -38.12 9.53
N GLU A 823 23.80 -38.79 8.39
CA GLU A 823 24.92 -38.90 7.45
C GLU A 823 24.67 -37.95 6.27
N PRO A 824 25.63 -37.07 5.93
CA PRO A 824 25.45 -36.20 4.77
C PRO A 824 25.53 -37.03 3.48
N ILE A 825 24.66 -36.74 2.53
CA ILE A 825 24.49 -37.51 1.29
C ILE A 825 24.31 -36.64 0.03
N THR A 826 24.54 -35.33 0.08
CA THR A 826 24.30 -34.39 -1.05
C THR A 826 24.83 -34.87 -2.41
N ILE A 827 26.05 -35.42 -2.46
CA ILE A 827 26.69 -35.92 -3.69
C ILE A 827 26.06 -37.25 -4.10
N LEU A 828 25.79 -38.12 -3.12
CA LEU A 828 25.16 -39.42 -3.35
C LEU A 828 23.73 -39.26 -3.87
N ALA A 829 22.99 -38.29 -3.36
CA ALA A 829 21.64 -37.92 -3.74
C ALA A 829 21.57 -37.14 -5.06
N GLY A 830 22.64 -37.08 -5.86
CA GLY A 830 22.58 -36.50 -7.21
C GLY A 830 23.08 -35.06 -7.33
N LYS A 831 23.79 -34.52 -6.31
CA LYS A 831 24.42 -33.18 -6.30
C LYS A 831 23.40 -32.04 -6.28
N ILE A 832 22.57 -32.06 -5.25
CA ILE A 832 21.53 -31.07 -4.97
C ILE A 832 22.08 -29.92 -4.13
N ASP A 833 23.19 -29.34 -4.58
CA ASP A 833 23.96 -28.33 -3.83
C ASP A 833 23.35 -26.92 -3.87
N GLY A 834 22.17 -26.73 -4.51
CA GLY A 834 21.51 -25.43 -4.71
C GLY A 834 22.12 -24.55 -5.79
N GLY A 835 23.26 -24.95 -6.37
CA GLY A 835 23.97 -24.17 -7.37
C GLY A 835 25.00 -24.95 -8.18
N THR A 836 25.97 -24.22 -8.75
CA THR A 836 27.02 -24.79 -9.62
C THR A 836 28.28 -25.23 -8.88
N LEU A 837 28.32 -25.04 -7.55
CA LEU A 837 29.41 -25.51 -6.71
C LEU A 837 29.41 -27.04 -6.64
N GLU A 838 30.60 -27.63 -6.57
CA GLU A 838 30.78 -29.08 -6.63
C GLU A 838 31.66 -29.53 -5.45
N PRO A 839 31.04 -29.93 -4.31
CA PRO A 839 31.77 -30.45 -3.17
C PRO A 839 32.53 -31.74 -3.50
N ARG A 840 33.62 -31.98 -2.76
CA ARG A 840 34.48 -33.17 -2.96
C ARG A 840 34.07 -34.33 -2.08
N LEU A 841 33.42 -34.05 -0.95
CA LEU A 841 32.93 -34.99 0.03
C LEU A 841 31.53 -34.58 0.45
N ASP A 842 30.68 -35.56 0.76
CA ASP A 842 29.41 -35.27 1.41
C ASP A 842 29.64 -34.56 2.76
N GLY A 843 28.83 -33.53 3.03
CA GLY A 843 28.92 -32.68 4.23
C GLY A 843 29.98 -31.58 4.15
N GLU A 844 30.69 -31.45 3.03
CA GLU A 844 31.60 -30.31 2.79
C GLU A 844 30.79 -29.07 2.39
N VAL A 845 30.78 -28.06 3.25
CA VAL A 845 30.34 -26.70 2.88
C VAL A 845 31.41 -26.07 1.98
N VAL A 846 31.06 -25.81 0.72
CA VAL A 846 31.93 -25.16 -0.25
C VAL A 846 31.51 -23.72 -0.43
N LEU A 847 32.43 -22.79 -0.19
CA LEU A 847 32.27 -21.38 -0.49
C LEU A 847 32.89 -21.05 -1.86
N GLY A 848 32.10 -20.44 -2.73
CA GLY A 848 32.48 -20.07 -4.10
C GLY A 848 33.46 -18.90 -4.18
N ASP A 849 33.88 -18.57 -5.41
CA ASP A 849 34.63 -17.34 -5.68
C ASP A 849 33.74 -16.10 -5.44
N ALA A 850 34.35 -14.95 -5.15
CA ALA A 850 33.61 -13.69 -5.01
C ALA A 850 33.20 -13.11 -6.36
N PHE A 851 31.93 -12.73 -6.48
CA PHE A 851 31.33 -12.06 -7.64
C PHE A 851 30.92 -10.65 -7.28
N SER A 852 31.00 -9.72 -8.23
CA SER A 852 30.49 -8.36 -8.00
C SER A 852 28.97 -8.30 -8.16
N ILE A 853 28.34 -7.54 -7.28
CA ILE A 853 26.93 -7.16 -7.38
C ILE A 853 26.77 -5.69 -7.77
N ALA A 854 25.65 -5.37 -8.40
CA ALA A 854 25.21 -4.03 -8.73
C ALA A 854 24.02 -3.67 -7.84
N ILE A 855 24.14 -2.58 -7.06
CA ILE A 855 23.09 -2.14 -6.12
C ILE A 855 21.82 -1.68 -6.86
N THR A 856 21.94 -1.26 -8.13
CA THR A 856 20.83 -0.76 -8.95
C THR A 856 20.78 -1.48 -10.29
N ALA A 857 19.73 -2.28 -10.53
CA ALA A 857 19.43 -2.87 -11.83
C ALA A 857 18.17 -2.19 -12.42
N PRO A 858 18.29 -1.43 -13.52
CA PRO A 858 17.20 -0.61 -14.06
C PRO A 858 16.15 -1.37 -14.89
N GLU A 859 16.32 -2.69 -15.11
CA GLU A 859 15.46 -3.46 -16.02
C GLU A 859 14.84 -4.73 -15.38
N ASN A 860 15.52 -5.36 -14.42
CA ASN A 860 15.03 -6.53 -13.66
C ASN A 860 15.91 -6.66 -12.38
N PRO A 861 15.35 -6.76 -11.16
CA PRO A 861 16.11 -6.95 -9.91
C PRO A 861 17.04 -8.18 -9.91
N SER A 862 16.71 -9.21 -10.69
CA SER A 862 17.52 -10.42 -10.89
C SER A 862 18.86 -10.16 -11.60
N ALA A 863 19.07 -8.96 -12.15
CA ALA A 863 20.32 -8.54 -12.78
C ALA A 863 21.32 -7.89 -11.81
N GLN A 864 21.03 -7.87 -10.50
CA GLN A 864 21.95 -7.35 -9.49
C GLN A 864 23.24 -8.19 -9.35
N MET A 865 23.27 -9.46 -9.73
CA MET A 865 24.51 -10.27 -9.77
C MET A 865 25.01 -10.46 -11.21
N LEU A 866 26.28 -10.16 -11.46
CA LEU A 866 26.95 -10.53 -12.71
C LEU A 866 27.39 -11.99 -12.64
N THR A 867 26.45 -12.93 -12.78
CA THR A 867 26.75 -14.37 -12.78
C THR A 867 27.57 -14.77 -14.02
N PRO A 868 28.41 -15.82 -13.94
CA PRO A 868 28.97 -16.46 -15.12
C PRO A 868 27.82 -16.98 -15.99
N SER A 869 27.73 -16.51 -17.23
CA SER A 869 26.61 -16.68 -18.16
C SER A 869 26.29 -18.11 -18.65
N ASP A 870 26.72 -19.17 -17.96
CA ASP A 870 26.62 -20.56 -18.42
C ASP A 870 26.13 -21.52 -17.30
N ASP A 871 24.87 -21.41 -16.88
CA ASP A 871 24.14 -22.52 -16.22
C ASP A 871 23.17 -23.18 -17.22
N PRO A 872 23.63 -24.13 -18.05
CA PRO A 872 22.79 -24.74 -19.08
C PRO A 872 21.76 -25.73 -18.55
N ASN A 873 21.82 -26.10 -17.26
CA ASN A 873 20.98 -27.13 -16.67
C ASN A 873 20.01 -26.60 -15.61
N GLY A 874 20.11 -25.32 -15.23
CA GLY A 874 19.24 -24.71 -14.24
C GLY A 874 19.53 -25.20 -12.83
N LYS A 875 20.81 -25.39 -12.50
CA LYS A 875 21.27 -25.79 -11.17
C LYS A 875 21.07 -24.71 -10.10
N GLY A 876 20.78 -23.47 -10.50
CA GLY A 876 20.52 -22.37 -9.58
C GLY A 876 21.78 -21.58 -9.25
N SER A 877 21.60 -20.52 -8.46
CA SER A 877 22.68 -19.59 -8.10
C SER A 877 23.55 -20.08 -6.94
N GLY A 878 23.09 -21.01 -6.12
CA GLY A 878 23.75 -21.37 -4.85
C GLY A 878 23.63 -20.29 -3.77
N MET A 879 22.65 -19.40 -3.89
CA MET A 879 22.28 -18.41 -2.88
C MET A 879 20.88 -18.74 -2.34
N SER A 880 20.78 -19.78 -1.52
CA SER A 880 19.49 -20.39 -1.15
C SER A 880 18.88 -19.75 0.10
N TRP A 881 17.68 -19.18 0.00
CA TRP A 881 16.97 -18.57 1.13
C TRP A 881 15.91 -19.49 1.74
N ALA A 882 15.08 -20.08 0.89
CA ALA A 882 13.93 -20.90 1.27
C ALA A 882 13.68 -22.00 0.24
N GLY A 883 12.73 -22.88 0.53
CA GLY A 883 12.30 -23.90 -0.41
C GLY A 883 11.10 -24.69 0.09
N VAL A 884 10.70 -25.66 -0.70
CA VAL A 884 9.67 -26.65 -0.37
C VAL A 884 10.20 -28.03 -0.73
N PHE A 885 9.86 -29.03 0.11
CA PHE A 885 10.31 -30.42 -0.04
C PHE A 885 9.08 -31.34 0.02
N VAL A 886 8.51 -31.65 -1.14
CA VAL A 886 7.24 -32.39 -1.30
C VAL A 886 7.11 -32.92 -2.73
N ASP A 887 6.36 -33.99 -2.94
CA ASP A 887 5.99 -34.48 -4.28
C ASP A 887 5.12 -33.42 -5.00
N MET A 888 5.72 -32.72 -5.97
CA MET A 888 5.04 -31.67 -6.74
C MET A 888 4.58 -32.16 -8.11
N ASP A 889 5.25 -33.15 -8.70
CA ASP A 889 4.92 -33.68 -10.03
C ASP A 889 3.98 -34.90 -10.01
N GLY A 890 3.62 -35.37 -8.81
CA GLY A 890 2.65 -36.43 -8.55
C GLY A 890 3.20 -37.82 -8.87
N ASP A 891 4.52 -38.00 -8.89
CA ASP A 891 5.17 -39.26 -9.18
C ASP A 891 5.43 -40.15 -7.95
N THR A 892 4.93 -39.72 -6.78
CA THR A 892 5.04 -40.34 -5.45
C THR A 892 6.40 -40.21 -4.79
N TRP A 893 7.34 -39.42 -5.32
CA TRP A 893 8.62 -39.12 -4.68
C TRP A 893 8.76 -37.62 -4.44
N GLU A 894 9.35 -37.24 -3.32
CA GLU A 894 9.49 -35.85 -2.93
C GLU A 894 10.44 -35.10 -3.87
N ASP A 895 9.99 -33.92 -4.33
CA ASP A 895 10.78 -32.98 -5.11
C ASP A 895 11.29 -31.84 -4.22
N ILE A 896 12.33 -31.14 -4.68
CA ILE A 896 12.87 -29.96 -3.99
C ILE A 896 12.82 -28.76 -4.93
N PHE A 897 12.09 -27.72 -4.54
CA PHE A 897 12.20 -26.38 -5.12
C PHE A 897 12.93 -25.45 -4.17
N ILE A 898 13.88 -24.67 -4.67
CA ILE A 898 14.67 -23.74 -3.85
C ILE A 898 14.48 -22.31 -4.35
N ALA A 899 13.88 -21.46 -3.52
CA ALA A 899 13.88 -20.01 -3.71
C ALA A 899 15.32 -19.49 -3.56
N SER A 900 15.90 -19.14 -4.69
CA SER A 900 17.30 -18.72 -4.77
C SER A 900 17.41 -17.27 -5.22
N ASP A 901 18.28 -16.53 -4.52
CA ASP A 901 18.61 -15.17 -4.88
C ASP A 901 19.49 -15.13 -6.14
N PHE A 902 19.35 -14.09 -6.96
CA PHE A 902 20.19 -13.85 -8.14
C PHE A 902 20.29 -15.00 -9.17
N GLY A 903 19.20 -15.31 -9.86
CA GLY A 903 19.23 -16.28 -10.97
C GLY A 903 17.97 -17.12 -11.04
N PHE A 904 18.08 -18.35 -11.54
CA PHE A 904 16.95 -19.28 -11.54
C PHE A 904 16.84 -19.96 -10.17
N SER A 905 15.62 -20.16 -9.70
CA SER A 905 15.31 -21.02 -8.57
C SER A 905 15.33 -22.49 -9.05
N PRO A 906 16.24 -23.35 -8.56
CA PRO A 906 16.37 -24.70 -9.07
C PRO A 906 15.24 -25.61 -8.57
N PHE A 907 14.88 -26.57 -9.43
CA PHE A 907 13.95 -27.64 -9.14
C PHE A 907 14.63 -29.00 -9.36
N TYR A 908 14.58 -29.86 -8.36
CA TYR A 908 15.18 -31.19 -8.35
C TYR A 908 14.08 -32.24 -8.21
N ASN A 909 13.97 -33.13 -9.19
CA ASN A 909 13.04 -34.25 -9.08
C ASN A 909 13.60 -35.38 -8.26
N GLY A 910 12.79 -35.89 -7.33
CA GLY A 910 13.05 -37.13 -6.60
C GLY A 910 12.94 -38.38 -7.49
N SER A 911 13.35 -39.54 -6.95
CA SER A 911 13.09 -40.83 -7.59
C SER A 911 13.29 -42.00 -6.63
N ASP A 912 12.75 -43.16 -7.01
CA ASP A 912 12.89 -44.45 -6.31
C ASP A 912 14.31 -44.97 -6.07
N SER A 913 15.30 -44.27 -6.62
CA SER A 913 16.72 -44.59 -6.44
C SER A 913 17.38 -43.84 -5.29
N GLY A 914 16.70 -42.85 -4.70
CA GLY A 914 17.29 -41.89 -3.76
C GLY A 914 18.21 -40.87 -4.43
N GLU A 915 18.28 -40.84 -5.76
CA GLU A 915 18.99 -39.82 -6.53
C GLU A 915 18.01 -38.76 -7.06
N PHE A 916 18.33 -37.50 -6.85
CA PHE A 916 17.63 -36.37 -7.43
C PHE A 916 18.22 -35.96 -8.78
N LYS A 917 17.36 -35.41 -9.65
CA LYS A 917 17.76 -34.88 -10.96
C LYS A 917 17.30 -33.44 -11.12
N THR A 918 18.25 -32.55 -11.46
CA THR A 918 17.92 -31.18 -11.85
C THR A 918 17.03 -31.15 -13.10
N SER A 919 15.86 -30.54 -12.94
CA SER A 919 14.82 -30.50 -13.98
C SER A 919 14.15 -29.12 -14.10
N THR A 920 14.75 -28.08 -13.52
CA THR A 920 14.34 -26.67 -13.56
C THR A 920 13.77 -26.22 -14.91
N PHE A 921 14.57 -26.31 -15.98
CA PHE A 921 14.12 -25.86 -17.31
C PHE A 921 13.17 -26.83 -18.01
N SER A 922 13.17 -28.12 -17.66
CA SER A 922 12.20 -29.06 -18.22
C SER A 922 10.79 -28.88 -17.64
N HIS A 923 10.70 -28.35 -16.43
CA HIS A 923 9.45 -27.99 -15.73
C HIS A 923 9.06 -26.51 -15.91
N ASN A 924 9.79 -25.79 -16.79
CA ASN A 924 9.53 -24.40 -17.18
C ASN A 924 9.78 -23.32 -16.10
N PHE A 925 10.48 -23.66 -15.01
CA PHE A 925 11.05 -22.69 -14.05
C PHE A 925 12.25 -21.94 -14.67
N SER A 926 12.01 -21.20 -15.74
CA SER A 926 13.03 -20.59 -16.60
C SER A 926 13.12 -19.08 -16.47
N LEU A 927 12.41 -18.49 -15.51
CA LEU A 927 12.48 -17.07 -15.21
C LEU A 927 13.54 -16.81 -14.12
N PRO A 928 14.50 -15.91 -14.37
CA PRO A 928 15.43 -15.50 -13.34
C PRO A 928 14.74 -14.51 -12.38
N GLY A 929 14.91 -14.74 -11.08
CA GLY A 929 14.32 -14.00 -9.97
C GLY A 929 15.34 -13.68 -8.86
N THR A 930 14.79 -13.16 -7.76
CA THR A 930 15.44 -12.98 -6.45
C THR A 930 14.61 -13.74 -5.43
N GLY A 931 14.48 -15.06 -5.61
CA GLY A 931 13.60 -15.89 -4.82
C GLY A 931 14.03 -15.90 -3.36
N MET A 932 13.16 -15.45 -2.46
CA MET A 932 13.44 -15.35 -1.00
C MET A 932 12.58 -16.30 -0.17
N GLY A 933 11.30 -16.44 -0.51
CA GLY A 933 10.32 -17.30 0.16
C GLY A 933 9.56 -18.15 -0.87
N ALA A 934 9.09 -19.33 -0.44
CA ALA A 934 8.32 -20.24 -1.27
C ALA A 934 7.27 -21.02 -0.45
N SER A 935 6.09 -21.22 -1.03
CA SER A 935 5.00 -22.04 -0.46
C SER A 935 4.21 -22.69 -1.58
N VAL A 936 3.56 -23.83 -1.31
CA VAL A 936 2.73 -24.56 -2.28
C VAL A 936 1.27 -24.69 -1.84
N GLY A 937 0.35 -24.77 -2.80
CA GLY A 937 -1.10 -24.91 -2.57
C GLY A 937 -1.86 -24.95 -3.89
N ASP A 938 -3.09 -25.46 -3.88
CA ASP A 938 -3.97 -25.60 -5.05
C ASP A 938 -4.98 -24.42 -5.11
N ILE A 939 -4.73 -23.45 -5.99
CA ILE A 939 -5.48 -22.17 -5.97
C ILE A 939 -6.74 -22.21 -6.85
N GLU A 940 -6.79 -23.02 -7.90
CA GLU A 940 -7.98 -23.20 -8.76
C GLU A 940 -8.88 -24.37 -8.33
N GLY A 941 -8.41 -25.21 -7.41
CA GLY A 941 -9.13 -26.37 -6.93
C GLY A 941 -9.23 -27.50 -7.96
N ASP A 942 -8.19 -27.72 -8.73
CA ASP A 942 -8.12 -28.79 -9.73
C ASP A 942 -7.37 -30.05 -9.24
N GLY A 943 -6.75 -29.98 -8.06
CA GLY A 943 -6.05 -31.05 -7.39
C GLY A 943 -4.56 -31.13 -7.71
N ASP A 944 -3.98 -30.10 -8.32
CA ASP A 944 -2.56 -29.98 -8.64
C ASP A 944 -1.90 -28.92 -7.71
N LEU A 945 -0.57 -28.97 -7.52
CA LEU A 945 0.13 -28.06 -6.59
C LEU A 945 0.75 -26.88 -7.34
N ASP A 946 0.30 -25.67 -6.99
CA ASP A 946 0.87 -24.42 -7.44
C ASP A 946 1.93 -23.90 -6.46
N LEU A 947 2.72 -22.93 -6.89
CA LEU A 947 3.87 -22.44 -6.14
C LEU A 947 3.93 -20.90 -6.16
N CYS A 948 3.94 -20.29 -4.98
CA CYS A 948 4.29 -18.87 -4.82
C CYS A 948 5.80 -18.74 -4.60
N VAL A 949 6.39 -17.68 -5.16
CA VAL A 949 7.77 -17.27 -4.88
C VAL A 949 7.81 -15.77 -4.65
N SER A 950 8.22 -15.36 -3.45
CA SER A 950 8.45 -13.94 -3.13
C SER A 950 9.76 -13.45 -3.76
N ASN A 951 9.73 -12.24 -4.30
CA ASN A 951 10.86 -11.63 -4.99
C ASN A 951 11.03 -10.15 -4.60
N PHE A 952 12.23 -9.63 -4.84
CA PHE A 952 12.42 -8.20 -5.07
C PHE A 952 12.04 -7.93 -6.53
N GLY A 953 10.92 -7.24 -6.78
CA GLY A 953 10.29 -7.17 -8.10
C GLY A 953 8.92 -7.84 -8.12
N PRO A 954 8.36 -8.16 -9.30
CA PRO A 954 7.11 -8.90 -9.34
C PRO A 954 7.31 -10.27 -8.68
N ASN A 955 6.38 -10.64 -7.81
CA ASN A 955 6.32 -11.99 -7.25
C ASN A 955 5.94 -12.98 -8.36
N TYR A 956 6.37 -14.24 -8.23
CA TYR A 956 5.98 -15.28 -9.18
C TYR A 956 4.92 -16.17 -8.57
N LEU A 957 3.88 -16.41 -9.37
CA LEU A 957 2.88 -17.43 -9.11
C LEU A 957 2.97 -18.45 -10.24
N TRP A 958 3.50 -19.62 -9.91
CA TRP A 958 3.68 -20.73 -10.83
C TRP A 958 2.50 -21.68 -10.71
N MET A 959 1.65 -21.70 -11.73
CA MET A 959 0.48 -22.57 -11.79
C MET A 959 0.80 -23.85 -12.57
N GLN A 960 0.40 -25.00 -12.05
CA GLN A 960 0.66 -26.28 -12.70
C GLN A 960 -0.28 -26.45 -13.92
N SER A 961 0.26 -26.55 -15.14
CA SER A 961 -0.56 -26.68 -16.36
C SER A 961 -0.68 -28.11 -16.88
N GLU A 962 0.30 -28.95 -16.56
CA GLU A 962 0.33 -30.40 -16.74
C GLU A 962 1.18 -30.99 -15.60
N SER A 963 1.09 -32.31 -15.35
CA SER A 963 1.83 -32.97 -14.25
C SER A 963 3.34 -32.72 -14.23
N THR A 964 3.93 -32.25 -15.33
CA THR A 964 5.37 -31.96 -15.42
C THR A 964 5.65 -30.54 -15.95
N ASN A 965 4.76 -29.57 -15.76
CA ASN A 965 4.99 -28.22 -16.27
C ASN A 965 4.27 -27.15 -15.46
N TRP A 966 4.98 -26.06 -15.14
CA TRP A 966 4.42 -24.88 -14.49
C TRP A 966 4.49 -23.65 -15.39
N GLU A 967 3.51 -22.77 -15.28
CA GLU A 967 3.43 -21.50 -15.99
C GLU A 967 3.39 -20.35 -14.99
N GLU A 968 4.22 -19.33 -15.19
CA GLU A 968 4.16 -18.12 -14.37
C GLU A 968 2.96 -17.28 -14.84
N VAL A 969 2.05 -16.98 -13.93
CA VAL A 969 0.75 -16.37 -14.23
C VAL A 969 0.37 -15.22 -13.28
N GLY A 970 1.28 -14.76 -12.41
CA GLY A 970 0.94 -13.86 -11.30
C GLY A 970 0.19 -12.61 -11.74
N VAL A 971 0.71 -11.90 -12.74
CA VAL A 971 0.07 -10.69 -13.29
C VAL A 971 -1.30 -11.01 -13.91
N ASP A 972 -1.37 -12.08 -14.71
CA ASP A 972 -2.61 -12.49 -15.38
C ASP A 972 -3.69 -12.93 -14.38
N ARG A 973 -3.29 -13.38 -13.19
CA ARG A 973 -4.16 -13.78 -12.09
C ARG A 973 -4.48 -12.66 -11.09
N GLY A 974 -4.01 -11.43 -11.30
CA GLY A 974 -4.40 -10.27 -10.48
C GLY A 974 -3.44 -9.93 -9.34
N ILE A 975 -2.25 -10.54 -9.31
CA ILE A 975 -1.16 -10.12 -8.40
C ILE A 975 -0.49 -8.88 -9.00
N ALA A 976 -0.18 -7.88 -8.17
CA ALA A 976 0.36 -6.60 -8.63
C ALA A 976 1.78 -6.72 -9.22
N GLU A 977 2.08 -5.95 -10.27
CA GLU A 977 3.42 -5.83 -10.87
C GLU A 977 4.41 -4.97 -10.05
N ASN A 978 4.00 -4.47 -8.89
CA ASN A 978 4.79 -3.52 -8.11
C ASN A 978 6.18 -4.08 -7.78
N ILE A 979 7.22 -3.25 -7.97
CA ILE A 979 8.60 -3.58 -7.60
C ILE A 979 8.75 -3.41 -6.07
N LEU A 980 8.19 -4.37 -5.33
CA LEU A 980 8.30 -4.45 -3.88
C LEU A 980 9.41 -5.43 -3.49
N VAL A 981 9.90 -5.31 -2.26
CA VAL A 981 10.81 -6.28 -1.65
C VAL A 981 9.95 -7.23 -0.83
N ASN A 982 9.61 -8.39 -1.40
CA ASN A 982 8.80 -9.40 -0.74
C ASN A 982 9.73 -10.48 -0.17
N TRP A 983 9.67 -10.70 1.13
CA TRP A 983 10.53 -11.66 1.82
C TRP A 983 9.83 -13.01 1.96
N ASP A 984 8.56 -13.02 2.36
CA ASP A 984 7.83 -14.25 2.68
C ASP A 984 6.60 -14.40 1.77
N CYS A 985 6.15 -15.64 1.52
CA CYS A 985 4.86 -15.92 0.87
C CYS A 985 4.19 -17.16 1.46
N LYS A 986 2.85 -17.15 1.52
CA LYS A 986 2.03 -18.24 2.08
C LYS A 986 0.71 -18.39 1.33
N PHE A 987 0.29 -19.64 1.11
CA PHE A 987 -1.08 -19.96 0.73
C PHE A 987 -1.87 -20.37 1.98
N LEU A 988 -3.05 -19.77 2.18
CA LEU A 988 -3.93 -20.06 3.31
C LEU A 988 -5.36 -19.61 2.99
N ASP A 989 -6.36 -20.16 3.68
CA ASP A 989 -7.76 -19.71 3.57
C ASP A 989 -8.05 -18.76 4.74
N VAL A 990 -7.97 -17.45 4.51
CA VAL A 990 -7.98 -16.44 5.60
C VAL A 990 -9.40 -16.14 6.10
N ASP A 991 -10.40 -16.31 5.25
CA ASP A 991 -11.79 -15.99 5.56
C ASP A 991 -12.73 -17.20 5.63
N LEU A 992 -12.14 -18.41 5.57
CA LEU A 992 -12.79 -19.70 5.73
C LEU A 992 -13.90 -19.94 4.70
N ASP A 993 -13.68 -19.52 3.45
CA ASP A 993 -14.62 -19.72 2.36
C ASP A 993 -14.35 -21.01 1.55
N GLY A 994 -13.19 -21.64 1.73
CA GLY A 994 -12.76 -22.87 1.06
C GLY A 994 -11.88 -22.66 -0.17
N ASP A 995 -11.46 -21.43 -0.43
CA ASP A 995 -10.52 -21.02 -1.47
C ASP A 995 -9.18 -20.61 -0.83
N LEU A 996 -8.04 -20.97 -1.46
CA LEU A 996 -6.73 -20.59 -0.91
C LEU A 996 -6.34 -19.19 -1.38
N ASP A 997 -6.18 -18.27 -0.43
CA ASP A 997 -5.66 -16.93 -0.58
C ASP A 997 -4.14 -16.90 -0.58
N LEU A 998 -3.58 -15.74 -0.92
CA LEU A 998 -2.14 -15.56 -1.06
C LEU A 998 -1.64 -14.36 -0.26
N TRP A 999 -0.70 -14.62 0.65
CA TRP A 999 -0.04 -13.63 1.49
C TRP A 999 1.40 -13.37 1.03
N PHE A 1000 1.84 -12.11 1.11
CA PHE A 1000 3.24 -11.70 1.00
C PHE A 1000 3.68 -10.79 2.15
N GLY A 1001 4.77 -11.18 2.81
CA GLY A 1001 5.48 -10.34 3.78
C GLY A 1001 6.42 -9.37 3.07
N VAL A 1002 6.22 -8.07 3.27
CA VAL A 1002 6.94 -6.99 2.57
C VAL A 1002 7.94 -6.30 3.49
N GLY A 1003 9.08 -5.93 2.94
CA GLY A 1003 10.13 -5.25 3.70
C GLY A 1003 11.04 -4.36 2.86
N LYS A 1004 12.32 -4.30 3.22
CA LYS A 1004 13.36 -3.52 2.53
C LYS A 1004 14.68 -4.26 2.49
N ILE A 1005 15.42 -4.03 1.41
CA ILE A 1005 16.83 -4.48 1.27
C ILE A 1005 17.81 -3.30 1.27
N ASN A 1006 17.35 -2.05 1.17
CA ASN A 1006 18.23 -0.88 1.17
C ASN A 1006 17.43 0.36 1.64
N PRO A 1007 18.11 1.46 2.03
CA PRO A 1007 17.39 2.64 2.50
C PRO A 1007 16.58 3.29 1.38
N TYR A 1008 16.98 3.09 0.12
CA TYR A 1008 16.42 3.68 -1.11
C TYR A 1008 15.15 2.99 -1.64
N THR A 1009 14.71 1.89 -1.04
CA THR A 1009 13.39 1.27 -1.30
C THR A 1009 12.37 1.79 -0.29
N SER A 1010 11.19 2.24 -0.72
CA SER A 1010 10.11 2.74 0.16
C SER A 1010 9.54 1.63 1.05
N PHE A 1011 9.04 1.99 2.25
CA PHE A 1011 8.28 1.04 3.06
C PHE A 1011 6.95 0.86 2.34
N ASN A 1012 6.56 -0.39 2.12
CA ASN A 1012 5.30 -0.73 1.52
C ASN A 1012 4.55 -1.63 2.48
N ASN A 1013 3.23 -1.64 2.35
CA ASN A 1013 2.40 -2.51 3.16
C ASN A 1013 2.65 -3.97 2.75
N ASN A 1014 2.40 -4.90 3.67
CA ASN A 1014 2.24 -6.31 3.31
C ASN A 1014 1.14 -6.45 2.24
N SER A 1015 1.14 -7.56 1.49
CA SER A 1015 0.11 -7.81 0.48
C SER A 1015 -0.69 -9.05 0.85
N LEU A 1016 -2.01 -8.94 0.77
CA LEU A 1016 -2.93 -10.05 0.95
C LEU A 1016 -3.87 -10.07 -0.25
N TYR A 1017 -3.91 -11.20 -0.94
CA TYR A 1017 -4.64 -11.41 -2.17
C TYR A 1017 -5.71 -12.46 -1.94
N ILE A 1018 -6.97 -12.04 -2.03
CA ILE A 1018 -8.14 -12.88 -1.79
C ILE A 1018 -8.56 -13.57 -3.08
N ASN A 1019 -8.72 -14.89 -3.04
CA ASN A 1019 -9.04 -15.72 -4.20
C ASN A 1019 -10.55 -15.73 -4.47
N ASP A 1020 -10.96 -15.58 -5.74
CA ASP A 1020 -12.37 -15.65 -6.15
C ASP A 1020 -12.90 -17.09 -6.37
N GLY A 1021 -12.09 -18.08 -6.00
CA GLY A 1021 -12.33 -19.51 -6.17
C GLY A 1021 -11.91 -20.08 -7.52
N THR A 1022 -11.28 -19.27 -8.39
CA THR A 1022 -10.77 -19.70 -9.71
C THR A 1022 -9.26 -19.53 -9.87
N GLY A 1023 -8.57 -19.15 -8.79
CA GLY A 1023 -7.16 -18.76 -8.81
C GLY A 1023 -6.96 -17.36 -9.38
N HIS A 1024 -8.00 -16.51 -9.38
CA HIS A 1024 -7.91 -15.08 -9.65
C HIS A 1024 -8.02 -14.32 -8.34
N PHE A 1025 -7.16 -13.32 -8.17
CA PHE A 1025 -6.99 -12.64 -6.90
C PHE A 1025 -7.39 -11.16 -6.96
N VAL A 1026 -7.82 -10.64 -5.82
CA VAL A 1026 -8.01 -9.21 -5.55
C VAL A 1026 -7.29 -8.81 -4.26
N ASP A 1027 -6.75 -7.59 -4.22
CA ASP A 1027 -6.09 -7.09 -3.00
C ASP A 1027 -7.12 -6.89 -1.87
N GLY A 1028 -6.90 -7.54 -0.74
CA GLY A 1028 -7.74 -7.48 0.46
C GLY A 1028 -7.05 -6.88 1.68
N ILE A 1029 -5.82 -6.38 1.58
CA ILE A 1029 -5.01 -5.98 2.75
C ILE A 1029 -5.68 -4.88 3.59
N GLU A 1030 -6.33 -3.91 2.93
CA GLU A 1030 -7.05 -2.80 3.56
C GLU A 1030 -8.34 -3.25 4.20
N GLU A 1031 -9.16 -4.02 3.48
CA GLU A 1031 -10.46 -4.48 3.96
C GLU A 1031 -10.32 -5.38 5.19
N ILE A 1032 -9.28 -6.23 5.24
CA ILE A 1032 -9.04 -7.13 6.37
C ILE A 1032 -8.47 -6.41 7.61
N GLY A 1033 -7.97 -5.17 7.47
CA GLY A 1033 -7.36 -4.42 8.56
C GLY A 1033 -5.87 -4.71 8.79
N LEU A 1034 -5.12 -5.09 7.74
CA LEU A 1034 -3.69 -5.36 7.78
C LEU A 1034 -2.85 -4.29 7.04
N LEU A 1035 -3.41 -3.09 6.81
CA LEU A 1035 -2.63 -1.95 6.30
C LEU A 1035 -1.57 -1.54 7.30
N ASP A 1036 -0.34 -1.91 6.99
CA ASP A 1036 0.68 -1.90 8.00
C ASP A 1036 2.10 -1.80 7.44
N GLN A 1037 2.95 -0.98 8.08
CA GLN A 1037 4.29 -0.61 7.60
C GLN A 1037 5.40 -1.18 8.50
N GLY A 1038 5.60 -2.49 8.43
CA GLY A 1038 6.75 -3.20 9.00
C GLY A 1038 7.80 -3.58 7.93
N LYS A 1039 9.00 -3.98 8.38
CA LYS A 1039 9.92 -4.79 7.55
C LYS A 1039 9.67 -6.25 7.90
N THR A 1040 8.58 -6.79 7.36
CA THR A 1040 8.14 -8.17 7.57
C THR A 1040 9.08 -9.12 6.85
N MET A 1041 9.88 -9.85 7.60
CA MET A 1041 10.81 -10.86 7.05
C MET A 1041 10.21 -12.26 7.09
N GLY A 1042 9.22 -12.48 7.96
CA GLY A 1042 8.56 -13.76 8.16
C GLY A 1042 7.18 -13.60 8.77
N SER A 1043 6.31 -14.53 8.45
CA SER A 1043 4.95 -14.62 8.95
C SER A 1043 4.61 -16.06 9.31
N THR A 1044 3.79 -16.25 10.34
CA THR A 1044 3.19 -17.54 10.60
C THR A 1044 1.70 -17.40 10.88
N TRP A 1045 0.97 -18.45 10.50
CA TRP A 1045 -0.47 -18.53 10.50
C TRP A 1045 -0.89 -19.79 11.26
N ALA A 1046 -1.61 -19.63 12.36
CA ALA A 1046 -2.09 -20.72 13.19
C ALA A 1046 -3.31 -20.30 14.00
N ASP A 1047 -4.12 -21.25 14.43
CA ASP A 1047 -5.25 -21.03 15.35
C ASP A 1047 -4.74 -21.00 16.80
N PHE A 1048 -4.38 -19.83 17.31
CA PHE A 1048 -3.71 -19.73 18.62
C PHE A 1048 -4.69 -19.75 19.81
N ASP A 1049 -5.96 -19.39 19.62
CA ASP A 1049 -6.99 -19.50 20.66
C ASP A 1049 -7.91 -20.73 20.54
N GLY A 1050 -7.77 -21.50 19.45
CA GLY A 1050 -8.46 -22.77 19.26
C GLY A 1050 -9.92 -22.60 18.78
N ASP A 1051 -10.25 -21.47 18.15
CA ASP A 1051 -11.62 -21.14 17.79
C ASP A 1051 -11.97 -21.37 16.31
N GLY A 1052 -10.96 -21.60 15.47
CA GLY A 1052 -11.10 -22.24 14.17
C GLY A 1052 -10.47 -21.53 13.00
N ASP A 1053 -10.30 -20.21 13.08
CA ASP A 1053 -9.64 -19.41 12.06
C ASP A 1053 -8.13 -19.30 12.31
N LEU A 1054 -7.39 -18.85 11.29
CA LEU A 1054 -5.96 -18.67 11.37
C LEU A 1054 -5.67 -17.23 11.79
N ASP A 1055 -5.01 -17.07 12.94
CA ASP A 1055 -4.42 -15.83 13.41
C ASP A 1055 -3.04 -15.60 12.77
N LEU A 1056 -2.55 -14.37 12.84
CA LEU A 1056 -1.29 -13.96 12.22
C LEU A 1056 -0.27 -13.45 13.23
N VAL A 1057 0.95 -13.98 13.17
CA VAL A 1057 2.13 -13.41 13.86
C VAL A 1057 3.14 -12.92 12.82
N LEU A 1058 3.53 -11.65 12.92
CA LEU A 1058 4.50 -11.00 12.04
C LEU A 1058 5.86 -10.81 12.71
N GLY A 1059 6.92 -11.09 11.95
CA GLY A 1059 8.30 -10.93 12.35
C GLY A 1059 8.91 -9.72 11.66
N ASP A 1060 8.81 -8.55 12.31
CA ASP A 1060 9.34 -7.32 11.77
C ASP A 1060 10.74 -7.03 12.31
N SER A 1061 11.74 -7.04 11.42
CA SER A 1061 13.13 -6.71 11.79
C SER A 1061 13.31 -5.31 12.40
N ASN A 1062 12.43 -4.36 12.07
CA ASN A 1062 12.54 -2.95 12.48
C ASN A 1062 11.62 -2.56 13.64
N ILE A 1063 10.52 -3.28 13.88
CA ILE A 1063 9.50 -2.93 14.89
C ILE A 1063 9.33 -4.03 15.95
N GLY A 1064 9.65 -5.28 15.63
CA GLY A 1064 9.54 -6.43 16.54
C GLY A 1064 8.45 -7.42 16.14
N ILE A 1065 7.93 -8.17 17.12
CA ILE A 1065 6.83 -9.12 16.87
C ILE A 1065 5.48 -8.45 17.01
N ARG A 1066 4.57 -8.76 16.08
CA ARG A 1066 3.18 -8.34 16.15
C ARG A 1066 2.24 -9.52 15.97
N PHE A 1067 1.07 -9.41 16.58
CA PHE A 1067 0.07 -10.47 16.64
C PHE A 1067 -1.30 -9.90 16.31
N PHE A 1068 -1.99 -10.56 15.39
CA PHE A 1068 -3.31 -10.21 14.89
C PHE A 1068 -4.25 -11.39 15.08
N GLU A 1069 -5.37 -11.11 15.75
CA GLU A 1069 -6.47 -12.04 15.98
C GLU A 1069 -7.43 -11.97 14.79
N ASN A 1070 -7.76 -13.11 14.19
CA ASN A 1070 -8.77 -13.24 13.14
C ASN A 1070 -10.18 -13.34 13.75
N ASP A 1071 -11.21 -13.00 12.97
CA ASP A 1071 -12.60 -13.11 13.41
C ASP A 1071 -13.53 -13.87 12.45
N ALA A 1072 -12.95 -14.60 11.49
CA ALA A 1072 -13.66 -15.33 10.45
C ALA A 1072 -14.55 -16.44 11.03
N ALA A 1073 -14.04 -17.22 12.00
CA ALA A 1073 -14.78 -18.35 12.56
C ALA A 1073 -16.03 -17.93 13.37
N GLN A 1074 -16.09 -16.68 13.86
CA GLN A 1074 -17.20 -16.14 14.65
C GLN A 1074 -18.28 -15.50 13.76
N ARG A 1075 -18.07 -15.40 12.44
CA ARG A 1075 -19.06 -14.88 11.49
C ARG A 1075 -20.21 -15.88 11.26
N ASP A 1076 -21.37 -15.37 10.84
CA ASP A 1076 -22.57 -16.19 10.67
C ASP A 1076 -22.44 -17.20 9.51
N ASN A 1077 -22.80 -18.46 9.74
CA ASN A 1077 -22.80 -19.56 8.77
C ASN A 1077 -21.43 -20.05 8.28
N VAL A 1078 -20.35 -19.65 8.94
CA VAL A 1078 -19.01 -20.21 8.67
C VAL A 1078 -18.94 -21.64 9.17
N ARG A 1079 -18.30 -22.49 8.36
CA ARG A 1079 -18.03 -23.88 8.64
C ARG A 1079 -16.61 -24.13 8.21
N TRP A 1080 -15.86 -24.88 8.99
CA TRP A 1080 -14.47 -25.17 8.70
C TRP A 1080 -14.13 -26.58 9.15
N ILE A 1081 -12.97 -27.05 8.70
CA ILE A 1081 -12.38 -28.32 9.09
C ILE A 1081 -10.90 -28.11 9.41
N ALA A 1082 -10.45 -28.77 10.48
CA ALA A 1082 -9.04 -28.95 10.79
C ALA A 1082 -8.70 -30.44 10.67
N ILE A 1083 -7.65 -30.75 9.93
CA ILE A 1083 -7.17 -32.10 9.64
C ILE A 1083 -5.71 -32.18 10.10
N ASP A 1084 -5.44 -33.04 11.08
CA ASP A 1084 -4.10 -33.31 11.59
C ASP A 1084 -3.76 -34.79 11.37
N PRO A 1085 -3.12 -35.14 10.24
CA PRO A 1085 -2.69 -36.51 9.94
C PRO A 1085 -1.48 -36.90 10.77
N LYS A 1086 -1.54 -38.07 11.40
CA LYS A 1086 -0.40 -38.68 12.12
C LYS A 1086 -0.30 -40.16 11.74
N SER A 1087 0.92 -40.66 11.52
CA SER A 1087 1.12 -42.12 11.41
C SER A 1087 0.96 -42.78 12.78
N THR A 1088 0.52 -44.03 12.79
CA THR A 1088 0.36 -44.83 14.03
C THR A 1088 1.38 -45.95 14.18
N ASP A 1089 2.20 -46.17 13.14
CA ASP A 1089 3.20 -47.22 13.10
C ASP A 1089 4.46 -46.72 12.38
N SER A 1090 5.51 -46.37 13.12
CA SER A 1090 6.78 -45.93 12.54
C SER A 1090 7.48 -46.99 11.67
N ASP A 1091 6.99 -48.24 11.65
CA ASP A 1091 7.55 -49.32 10.82
C ASP A 1091 6.93 -49.39 9.39
N ASP A 1092 5.88 -48.60 9.09
CA ASP A 1092 5.17 -48.65 7.80
C ASP A 1092 5.84 -47.88 6.64
N GLY A 1093 6.84 -47.04 6.94
CA GLY A 1093 7.54 -46.21 5.95
C GLY A 1093 6.95 -44.80 5.81
N ILE A 1094 6.01 -44.44 6.70
CA ILE A 1094 5.42 -43.10 6.81
C ILE A 1094 5.94 -42.46 8.10
N ASN A 1095 6.46 -41.24 8.02
CA ASN A 1095 6.92 -40.50 9.20
C ASN A 1095 5.75 -40.12 10.13
N GLN A 1096 6.00 -40.02 11.43
CA GLN A 1096 4.94 -39.84 12.44
C GLN A 1096 4.12 -38.56 12.25
N ASP A 1097 4.75 -37.50 11.78
CA ASP A 1097 4.15 -36.18 11.56
C ASP A 1097 3.52 -36.00 10.17
N ALA A 1098 3.55 -37.04 9.34
CA ALA A 1098 3.02 -37.03 7.97
C ALA A 1098 3.63 -35.96 7.05
N ILE A 1099 4.81 -35.44 7.36
CA ILE A 1099 5.53 -34.46 6.53
C ILE A 1099 5.76 -35.04 5.14
N GLY A 1100 5.54 -34.25 4.10
CA GLY A 1100 5.62 -34.68 2.70
C GLY A 1100 4.31 -35.28 2.16
N SER A 1101 3.32 -35.55 3.02
CA SER A 1101 2.00 -36.01 2.58
C SER A 1101 1.17 -34.87 1.99
N VAL A 1102 0.22 -35.20 1.11
CA VAL A 1102 -0.77 -34.26 0.57
C VAL A 1102 -2.20 -34.70 0.89
N VAL A 1103 -3.09 -33.74 1.11
CA VAL A 1103 -4.49 -33.98 1.45
C VAL A 1103 -5.40 -33.36 0.40
N ASP A 1104 -6.18 -34.21 -0.30
CA ASP A 1104 -7.25 -33.79 -1.19
C ASP A 1104 -8.56 -33.66 -0.40
N ILE A 1105 -9.17 -32.48 -0.43
CA ILE A 1105 -10.51 -32.22 0.11
C ILE A 1105 -11.45 -32.00 -1.06
N LYS A 1106 -12.30 -33.00 -1.33
CA LYS A 1106 -13.26 -32.95 -2.42
C LYS A 1106 -14.61 -32.46 -1.95
N PHE A 1107 -15.12 -31.43 -2.60
CA PHE A 1107 -16.41 -30.82 -2.34
C PHE A 1107 -17.52 -31.32 -3.27
N SER A 1108 -18.78 -31.23 -2.83
CA SER A 1108 -19.98 -31.66 -3.56
C SER A 1108 -20.33 -30.82 -4.79
N ASN A 1109 -19.69 -29.66 -4.95
CA ASN A 1109 -19.72 -28.87 -6.17
C ASN A 1109 -18.74 -29.38 -7.24
N GLY A 1110 -17.87 -30.34 -6.90
CA GLY A 1110 -16.87 -30.93 -7.78
C GLY A 1110 -15.45 -30.36 -7.63
N LYS A 1111 -15.25 -29.30 -6.84
CA LYS A 1111 -13.93 -28.73 -6.52
C LYS A 1111 -13.12 -29.72 -5.67
N ILE A 1112 -11.81 -29.80 -5.90
CA ILE A 1112 -10.86 -30.55 -5.06
C ILE A 1112 -9.83 -29.53 -4.61
N VAL A 1113 -9.65 -29.30 -3.31
CA VAL A 1113 -8.55 -28.47 -2.82
C VAL A 1113 -7.46 -29.38 -2.28
N ARG A 1114 -6.24 -29.27 -2.83
CA ARG A 1114 -5.06 -29.98 -2.31
C ARG A 1114 -4.19 -29.05 -1.44
N GLN A 1115 -3.79 -29.56 -0.28
CA GLN A 1115 -2.75 -28.94 0.56
C GLN A 1115 -1.67 -29.95 0.91
N ALA A 1116 -0.44 -29.46 1.07
CA ALA A 1116 0.74 -30.24 1.45
C ALA A 1116 1.08 -30.03 2.93
N ILE A 1117 1.57 -31.08 3.59
CA ILE A 1117 2.09 -31.01 4.96
C ILE A 1117 3.60 -30.79 4.88
N LEU A 1118 4.05 -29.63 5.33
CA LEU A 1118 5.42 -29.16 5.18
C LEU A 1118 6.06 -28.87 6.54
N ALA A 1119 7.38 -28.98 6.59
CA ALA A 1119 8.20 -28.53 7.72
C ALA A 1119 9.35 -27.64 7.20
N GLY A 1120 9.09 -26.32 7.13
CA GLY A 1120 10.08 -25.31 6.74
C GLY A 1120 9.75 -24.42 5.54
N ASP A 1121 8.49 -24.24 5.16
CA ASP A 1121 8.05 -23.39 4.05
C ASP A 1121 8.03 -21.88 4.39
N GLY A 1122 7.97 -21.01 3.37
CA GLY A 1122 8.16 -19.55 3.51
C GLY A 1122 9.63 -19.16 3.71
N PHE A 1123 9.92 -17.88 3.98
CA PHE A 1123 11.28 -17.41 4.27
C PHE A 1123 11.65 -17.63 5.73
N THR A 1124 11.46 -16.64 6.60
CA THR A 1124 11.72 -16.77 8.05
C THR A 1124 10.47 -17.16 8.85
N GLY A 1125 9.32 -17.35 8.19
CA GLY A 1125 8.13 -17.98 8.75
C GLY A 1125 8.16 -19.52 8.63
N CYS A 1126 7.27 -20.21 9.33
CA CYS A 1126 7.03 -21.65 9.17
C CYS A 1126 5.53 -21.94 9.33
N SER A 1127 5.01 -22.90 8.57
CA SER A 1127 3.63 -23.40 8.72
C SER A 1127 3.57 -24.53 9.75
N ILE A 1128 2.38 -24.76 10.30
CA ILE A 1128 2.07 -25.93 11.14
C ILE A 1128 1.61 -27.11 10.27
N SER A 1129 1.72 -28.35 10.77
CA SER A 1129 1.29 -29.56 10.05
C SER A 1129 -0.23 -29.72 9.94
N GLU A 1130 -1.02 -29.01 10.74
CA GLU A 1130 -2.49 -29.09 10.71
C GLU A 1130 -3.06 -28.29 9.53
N ILE A 1131 -3.81 -28.97 8.67
CA ILE A 1131 -4.50 -28.37 7.52
C ILE A 1131 -5.82 -27.76 7.98
N ARG A 1132 -6.04 -26.49 7.66
CA ARG A 1132 -7.27 -25.75 7.98
C ARG A 1132 -7.89 -25.16 6.72
N LEU A 1133 -9.18 -25.43 6.55
CA LEU A 1133 -9.93 -25.00 5.38
C LEU A 1133 -11.39 -24.71 5.72
N GLY A 1134 -11.92 -23.66 5.11
CA GLY A 1134 -13.32 -23.33 5.04
C GLY A 1134 -14.15 -24.37 4.28
N ILE A 1135 -15.44 -24.43 4.62
CA ILE A 1135 -16.42 -25.24 3.92
C ILE A 1135 -17.48 -24.30 3.35
N PRO A 1136 -17.50 -24.08 2.02
CA PRO A 1136 -18.38 -23.11 1.41
C PRO A 1136 -19.86 -23.34 1.79
N THR A 1137 -20.64 -22.26 1.80
CA THR A 1137 -22.07 -22.33 2.13
C THR A 1137 -22.81 -23.25 1.14
N ASP A 1138 -23.71 -24.10 1.64
CA ASP A 1138 -24.48 -25.08 0.86
C ASP A 1138 -23.64 -26.16 0.12
N VAL A 1139 -22.33 -26.24 0.39
CA VAL A 1139 -21.43 -27.28 -0.13
C VAL A 1139 -21.10 -28.27 0.97
N GLU A 1140 -21.30 -29.56 0.73
CA GLU A 1140 -20.76 -30.60 1.62
C GLU A 1140 -19.41 -31.07 1.09
N ILE A 1141 -18.50 -31.44 1.98
CA ILE A 1141 -17.35 -32.25 1.57
C ILE A 1141 -17.91 -33.64 1.17
N GLU A 1142 -17.42 -34.22 0.09
CA GLU A 1142 -17.75 -35.59 -0.37
C GLU A 1142 -16.72 -36.62 0.05
N GLU A 1143 -15.43 -36.28 -0.08
CA GLU A 1143 -14.30 -37.18 0.15
C GLU A 1143 -13.12 -36.39 0.73
N ILE A 1144 -12.45 -36.95 1.73
CA ILE A 1144 -11.11 -36.50 2.16
C ILE A 1144 -10.18 -37.66 1.85
N LYS A 1145 -9.11 -37.38 1.10
CA LYS A 1145 -8.11 -38.37 0.71
C LYS A 1145 -6.74 -37.87 1.13
N ILE A 1146 -6.09 -38.64 2.00
CA ILE A 1146 -4.70 -38.43 2.39
C ILE A 1146 -3.85 -39.32 1.48
N ILE A 1147 -2.92 -38.72 0.78
CA ILE A 1147 -1.86 -39.39 0.03
C ILE A 1147 -0.61 -39.21 0.89
N TRP A 1148 -0.21 -40.29 1.55
CA TRP A 1148 0.95 -40.31 2.43
C TRP A 1148 2.24 -40.13 1.62
N ASN A 1149 3.34 -39.78 2.30
CA ASN A 1149 4.64 -39.54 1.67
C ASN A 1149 5.14 -40.75 0.85
N ASP A 1150 4.81 -41.98 1.27
CA ASP A 1150 5.13 -43.23 0.55
C ASP A 1150 4.18 -43.55 -0.64
N GLY A 1151 3.20 -42.68 -0.89
CA GLY A 1151 2.16 -42.84 -1.91
C GLY A 1151 0.98 -43.73 -1.50
N GLU A 1152 0.94 -44.29 -0.29
CA GLU A 1152 -0.27 -44.96 0.21
C GLU A 1152 -1.44 -43.97 0.34
N VAL A 1153 -2.65 -44.48 0.06
CA VAL A 1153 -3.84 -43.63 -0.01
C VAL A 1153 -4.86 -44.05 1.03
N THR A 1154 -5.21 -43.13 1.92
CA THR A 1154 -6.31 -43.29 2.88
C THR A 1154 -7.50 -42.41 2.48
N THR A 1155 -8.67 -43.02 2.31
CA THR A 1155 -9.90 -42.33 1.91
C THR A 1155 -10.95 -42.40 3.01
N MET A 1156 -11.62 -41.28 3.28
CA MET A 1156 -12.64 -41.16 4.31
C MET A 1156 -14.02 -40.83 3.72
N ASP A 1157 -15.05 -41.57 4.14
CA ASP A 1157 -16.45 -41.39 3.69
C ASP A 1157 -17.34 -40.86 4.85
N LYS A 1158 -17.77 -39.58 4.78
CA LYS A 1158 -18.68 -38.84 5.71
C LYS A 1158 -18.13 -38.48 7.10
N TRP A 1159 -18.32 -37.21 7.50
CA TRP A 1159 -17.89 -36.63 8.79
C TRP A 1159 -18.95 -35.73 9.42
N THR A 1160 -18.69 -35.35 10.67
CA THR A 1160 -19.39 -34.31 11.44
C THR A 1160 -18.41 -33.19 11.78
N LEU A 1161 -18.89 -31.94 11.69
CA LEU A 1161 -18.11 -30.70 11.78
C LEU A 1161 -17.29 -30.54 13.09
N ASN A 1162 -16.15 -29.83 12.94
CA ASN A 1162 -15.35 -29.05 13.92
C ASN A 1162 -13.89 -29.51 14.23
N ARG A 1163 -13.48 -30.77 14.09
CA ARG A 1163 -12.04 -31.19 14.11
C ARG A 1163 -11.92 -32.68 13.77
N ILE A 1164 -10.96 -33.06 12.93
CA ILE A 1164 -10.63 -34.46 12.66
C ILE A 1164 -9.18 -34.72 13.04
N ASN A 1165 -8.98 -35.45 14.14
CA ASN A 1165 -7.69 -36.04 14.48
C ASN A 1165 -7.68 -37.49 13.95
N VAL A 1166 -6.77 -37.80 13.04
CA VAL A 1166 -6.72 -39.09 12.35
C VAL A 1166 -5.70 -40.00 13.05
N GLN A 1167 -6.14 -40.68 14.10
CA GLN A 1167 -5.41 -41.80 14.70
C GLN A 1167 -6.25 -43.08 14.57
N ASN A 1168 -5.77 -44.06 13.79
CA ASN A 1168 -6.38 -45.39 13.54
C ASN A 1168 -7.77 -45.43 12.84
N TYR A 1169 -7.79 -45.55 11.50
CA TYR A 1169 -8.96 -46.06 10.77
C TYR A 1169 -8.78 -47.56 10.41
N ASP A 1170 -9.29 -48.46 11.24
CA ASP A 1170 -9.43 -49.90 10.90
C ASP A 1170 -10.81 -50.14 10.24
N PRO A 1171 -10.87 -50.57 8.96
CA PRO A 1171 -12.14 -50.83 8.28
C PRO A 1171 -12.91 -52.07 8.80
N ASP A 1172 -12.34 -52.89 9.70
CA ASP A 1172 -12.95 -54.14 10.17
C ASP A 1172 -13.27 -54.21 11.69
N GLU A 1173 -12.99 -53.18 12.49
CA GLU A 1173 -13.44 -53.14 13.89
C GLU A 1173 -14.91 -52.70 14.03
N ASN A 1174 -15.82 -53.66 13.80
CA ASN A 1174 -17.14 -53.63 14.42
C ASN A 1174 -17.00 -53.80 15.96
N LEU A 1175 -16.76 -52.71 16.67
CA LEU A 1175 -16.92 -52.66 18.12
C LEU A 1175 -18.33 -52.18 18.50
N PHE A 1176 -19.12 -53.17 18.93
CA PHE A 1176 -20.30 -53.00 19.75
C PHE A 1176 -19.99 -52.22 21.05
N ASN A 1177 -20.91 -51.30 21.42
CA ASN A 1177 -20.98 -50.47 22.64
C ASN A 1177 -20.03 -49.26 22.63
N GLU A 1178 -20.45 -48.03 22.92
CA GLU A 1178 -21.46 -47.60 23.89
C GLU A 1178 -22.32 -46.43 23.39
N ASP A 1179 -23.63 -46.61 23.37
CA ASP A 1179 -24.56 -45.50 23.22
C ASP A 1179 -25.74 -45.70 24.19
N VAL A 1180 -25.43 -45.55 25.48
CA VAL A 1180 -26.41 -45.67 26.59
C VAL A 1180 -26.62 -44.35 27.34
N ASN A 1181 -25.83 -43.30 27.06
CA ASN A 1181 -25.93 -42.06 27.82
C ASN A 1181 -26.78 -40.95 27.17
N SER A 1182 -27.05 -41.02 25.86
CA SER A 1182 -27.83 -39.99 25.15
C SER A 1182 -29.34 -40.11 25.35
N ILE A 1183 -29.85 -41.32 25.66
CA ILE A 1183 -31.28 -41.56 25.93
C ILE A 1183 -31.66 -41.18 27.38
N VAL A 1184 -30.71 -41.25 28.33
CA VAL A 1184 -30.97 -40.92 29.74
C VAL A 1184 -31.03 -39.40 29.94
N PHE A 1185 -30.23 -38.62 29.21
CA PHE A 1185 -30.26 -37.16 29.31
C PHE A 1185 -31.56 -36.56 28.74
N ILE A 1186 -32.04 -37.06 27.60
CA ILE A 1186 -33.30 -36.59 26.98
C ILE A 1186 -34.51 -36.96 27.85
N ILE A 1187 -34.49 -38.11 28.53
CA ILE A 1187 -35.56 -38.51 29.46
C ILE A 1187 -35.52 -37.67 30.74
N ILE A 1188 -34.33 -37.38 31.31
CA ILE A 1188 -34.20 -36.56 32.51
C ILE A 1188 -34.57 -35.09 32.22
N PHE A 1189 -34.16 -34.54 31.08
CA PHE A 1189 -34.51 -33.17 30.68
C PHE A 1189 -36.01 -33.01 30.42
N SER A 1190 -36.62 -33.99 29.76
CA SER A 1190 -38.08 -34.03 29.52
C SER A 1190 -38.89 -34.21 30.82
N ILE A 1191 -38.41 -35.01 31.78
CA ILE A 1191 -39.04 -35.18 33.10
C ILE A 1191 -38.90 -33.92 33.96
N THR A 1192 -37.78 -33.20 33.84
CA THR A 1192 -37.52 -31.97 34.61
C THR A 1192 -38.40 -30.80 34.12
N ILE A 1193 -38.57 -30.65 32.80
CA ILE A 1193 -39.51 -29.68 32.23
C ILE A 1193 -40.96 -30.04 32.58
N PHE A 1194 -41.33 -31.32 32.58
CA PHE A 1194 -42.67 -31.76 32.98
C PHE A 1194 -42.95 -31.52 34.48
N PHE A 1195 -41.94 -31.66 35.35
CA PHE A 1195 -42.05 -31.34 36.78
C PHE A 1195 -42.13 -29.82 37.03
N LEU A 1196 -41.36 -29.00 36.32
CA LEU A 1196 -41.40 -27.54 36.42
C LEU A 1196 -42.76 -26.98 35.95
N VAL A 1197 -43.29 -27.46 34.81
CA VAL A 1197 -44.62 -27.07 34.33
C VAL A 1197 -45.72 -27.57 35.27
N SER A 1198 -45.57 -28.75 35.88
CA SER A 1198 -46.51 -29.27 36.88
C SER A 1198 -46.48 -28.49 38.20
N ILE A 1199 -45.32 -27.98 38.65
CA ILE A 1199 -45.18 -27.13 39.84
C ILE A 1199 -45.80 -25.76 39.59
N VAL A 1200 -45.63 -25.17 38.40
CA VAL A 1200 -46.27 -23.91 38.01
C VAL A 1200 -47.80 -24.05 37.95
N PHE A 1201 -48.32 -25.15 37.40
CA PHE A 1201 -49.77 -25.43 37.41
C PHE A 1201 -50.33 -25.70 38.82
N LYS A 1202 -49.55 -26.35 39.70
CA LYS A 1202 -49.95 -26.58 41.10
C LYS A 1202 -49.89 -25.31 41.94
N SER A 1203 -48.94 -24.40 41.67
CA SER A 1203 -48.85 -23.10 42.34
C SER A 1203 -50.04 -22.19 41.99
N LYS A 1204 -50.46 -22.14 40.71
CA LYS A 1204 -51.67 -21.41 40.29
C LYS A 1204 -52.99 -22.03 40.77
N GLN A 1205 -53.02 -23.33 41.03
CA GLN A 1205 -54.17 -23.97 41.70
C GLN A 1205 -54.20 -23.72 43.20
N ILE A 1206 -53.04 -23.57 43.86
CA ILE A 1206 -52.94 -23.24 45.29
C ILE A 1206 -53.23 -21.75 45.54
N GLU A 1207 -52.80 -20.83 44.66
CA GLU A 1207 -53.20 -19.41 44.72
C GLU A 1207 -54.72 -19.24 44.60
N LYS A 1208 -55.36 -19.96 43.67
CA LYS A 1208 -56.81 -19.92 43.52
C LYS A 1208 -57.57 -20.56 44.69
N GLN A 1209 -56.95 -21.53 45.38
CA GLN A 1209 -57.53 -22.19 46.56
C GLN A 1209 -57.29 -21.38 47.84
N LEU A 1210 -56.26 -20.53 47.90
CA LEU A 1210 -56.01 -19.56 48.97
C LEU A 1210 -56.89 -18.30 48.83
N GLU A 1211 -57.16 -17.82 47.61
CA GLU A 1211 -58.14 -16.74 47.35
C GLU A 1211 -59.58 -17.18 47.67
N ASP A 1212 -59.94 -18.44 47.40
CA ASP A 1212 -61.27 -19.00 47.72
C ASP A 1212 -61.45 -19.33 49.23
N ASP A 1213 -60.36 -19.52 49.99
CA ASP A 1213 -60.37 -19.76 51.44
C ASP A 1213 -60.21 -18.47 52.28
N GLU A 1214 -59.59 -17.39 51.75
CA GLU A 1214 -59.61 -16.05 52.37
C GLU A 1214 -60.98 -15.36 52.26
N GLN A 1215 -61.80 -15.72 51.26
CA GLN A 1215 -63.17 -15.21 51.12
C GLN A 1215 -64.20 -15.92 52.04
N LYS A 1216 -63.73 -16.87 52.88
CA LYS A 1216 -64.54 -17.60 53.88
C LYS A 1216 -64.11 -17.37 55.33
N ASN A 1217 -63.14 -16.50 55.62
CA ASN A 1217 -62.68 -16.21 56.99
C ASN A 1217 -62.39 -14.72 57.26
N VAL A 1218 -63.30 -13.84 56.82
CA VAL A 1218 -63.53 -12.48 57.35
C VAL A 1218 -65.04 -12.22 57.19
N ASP A 1219 -65.92 -11.86 58.15
CA ASP A 1219 -65.90 -11.49 59.58
C ASP A 1219 -64.58 -11.29 60.33
#